data_AF-E1IEM4-F1
#
_entry.id   AF-E1IEM4-F1
#
_cell.length_a   1.000
_cell.length_b   1.000
_cell.length_c   1.000
_cell.angle_alpha   90.00
_cell.angle_beta   90.00
_cell.angle_gamma   90.00
#
_symmetry.space_group_name_H-M   'P 1'
#
loop_
_entity.id
_entity.type
_entity.pdbx_description
1 polymer ?
#
loop_
_entity_poly.entity_id
_entity_poly.type
_entity_poly.pdbx_seq_one_letter_code
_entity_poly.pdbx_strand_id
1 'polypeptide(L)'
;MSINSLLQLIVERNPETTGYHIAEALWLMLTIKEAGIPTDGKPLQQPPEQPTSKPASASLNAEHQQADLYPLGASDSEATSAQTTPLRISSVGTLPHAASIARALRPLRRRVPSRHRLRLNEKLTAERSAEENTLVPVMLPVPSRWLALHLVVDHGRSSMIWQETIQELHRLLIRQGAFRDVRLWHFNSDTDDNELRLFAGRTSTIPRRARELSDPEGRHLILIVSDGVGRAWHDGRLTTAMSLWSASGPVALCQLMPPQLWNRTALGREIEVRLQAKTAGIPNTQLTALPADDWGDAMPTHNTLLPVVTLTPESIKTWVGLLIGRPESIVGGYALDRVTKPTAPQRPTDVMPSPQQRLQRFLSLSTPTAQRLALLASATPVTLPILHLLCRTFLPMADQSHIAEVLLSGLLYQTSSDAIDPAADAIVYEFHTGVRELLLELAPFKQSSEVIASVSAYLEEHAEHEHDMRVDLALPDHSATRSRISPFAHIRATILRRLGYEHLARMVEQVEARCEENAKSDEHFIEFNQQQVQENAIKNYQLGLVAEEQLYWNQAEIYYQQALAISSEIGDRQIQARTLHQLGILAQKQLQWDQAEIYYQQALAISYEIGDLQSQARILHQLGIVAQKQLQWNQAEIYYQQALAISSEIGDRQSQSHTLHQFGIVAQEQRQWDQAEIYYQQALAISSEIGDRLSQARTLHQLGLMAQEQRQWDQAEIYYQQALAISSEISDLFSQAHTLHQLGLMAQEQRQWNQAEIYYQQALAISSNIGSRLSQARTLHQLGLMAQEQRQWNQAEIYYQQALAISSEIGDRLSQARILHQLGIVAQKQRQWNRAESYYHRVLDICIENNDQYNQAHTFHQLGIVAQEQHHWNQAEHYYQQALAIKIEFNDRYSQASTYHQLGIAAQEQHHWNQAEHYYQQALAIKIEFNDRYSQASTYHNLGTIAQEQRQWNQAQYYYQQALTIKIEFNDRYSQASTYGQLGLLAEAQEQWDKARNYLLQALLIFTEFGDQYNIDFELENLARIKTSSNDPTLIIAMAKVLRVSVEEAEQMLRLAASKSQ
;
A
#
# COMPACT_ATOMS: atom_id res chain seq x y z
N MET A 1 65.00 16.91 -30.62
CA MET A 1 65.38 17.94 -29.62
C MET A 1 66.48 17.34 -28.75
N SER A 2 67.61 18.01 -28.54
CA SER A 2 68.63 17.48 -27.61
C SER A 2 68.14 17.64 -26.17
N ILE A 3 68.50 16.70 -25.28
CA ILE A 3 68.04 16.68 -23.87
C ILE A 3 68.36 18.00 -23.14
N ASN A 4 69.49 18.63 -23.47
CA ASN A 4 69.86 19.93 -22.91
C ASN A 4 68.92 21.07 -23.36
N SER A 5 68.39 20.99 -24.59
CA SER A 5 67.41 21.97 -25.11
C SER A 5 66.05 21.84 -24.43
N LEU A 6 65.66 20.61 -24.05
CA LEU A 6 64.40 20.34 -23.37
C LEU A 6 64.46 20.74 -21.88
N LEU A 7 65.61 20.49 -21.24
CA LEU A 7 65.87 20.88 -19.84
C LEU A 7 65.84 22.41 -19.65
N GLN A 8 66.40 23.16 -20.60
CA GLN A 8 66.41 24.63 -20.55
C GLN A 8 64.99 25.22 -20.65
N LEU A 9 64.14 24.63 -21.50
CA LEU A 9 62.74 25.03 -21.72
C LEU A 9 61.81 24.69 -20.55
N ILE A 10 62.10 23.62 -19.81
CA ILE A 10 61.32 23.18 -18.65
C ILE A 10 61.67 24.01 -17.41
N VAL A 11 62.96 24.33 -17.21
CA VAL A 11 63.40 25.22 -16.12
C VAL A 11 62.94 26.67 -16.34
N GLU A 12 62.90 27.16 -17.59
CA GLU A 12 62.39 28.50 -17.92
C GLU A 12 60.88 28.67 -17.67
N ARG A 13 60.09 27.60 -17.66
CA ARG A 13 58.62 27.66 -17.47
C ARG A 13 58.13 27.28 -16.07
N ASN A 14 58.93 26.61 -15.24
CA ASN A 14 58.55 26.30 -13.86
C ASN A 14 59.79 26.07 -12.96
N PRO A 15 60.21 27.04 -12.12
CA PRO A 15 61.42 26.95 -11.31
C PRO A 15 61.40 25.88 -10.21
N GLU A 16 60.24 25.30 -9.88
CA GLU A 16 60.07 24.34 -8.78
C GLU A 16 60.13 22.87 -9.21
N THR A 17 60.46 22.57 -10.47
CA THR A 17 60.61 21.17 -10.91
C THR A 17 61.89 20.55 -10.36
N THR A 18 61.74 19.76 -9.30
CA THR A 18 62.83 18.94 -8.74
C THR A 18 63.10 17.70 -9.60
N GLY A 19 64.35 17.24 -9.65
CA GLY A 19 64.80 16.10 -10.48
C GLY A 19 64.04 14.78 -10.24
N TYR A 20 63.31 14.67 -9.14
CA TYR A 20 62.42 13.56 -8.83
C TYR A 20 61.26 13.41 -9.84
N HIS A 21 60.61 14.51 -10.21
CA HIS A 21 59.48 14.51 -11.16
C HIS A 21 59.91 14.11 -12.58
N ILE A 22 61.16 14.39 -12.94
CA ILE A 22 61.72 14.05 -14.26
C ILE A 22 62.08 12.56 -14.32
N ALA A 23 62.56 11.98 -13.22
CA ALA A 23 62.83 10.54 -13.12
C ALA A 23 61.53 9.71 -13.18
N GLU A 24 60.45 10.18 -12.56
CA GLU A 24 59.15 9.52 -12.55
C GLU A 24 58.48 9.50 -13.94
N ALA A 25 58.62 10.60 -14.70
CA ALA A 25 58.13 10.69 -16.07
C ALA A 25 58.92 9.79 -17.05
N LEU A 26 60.24 9.66 -16.88
CA LEU A 26 61.07 8.75 -17.68
C LEU A 26 60.80 7.29 -17.34
N TRP A 27 60.51 6.98 -16.07
CA TRP A 27 60.11 5.65 -15.63
C TRP A 27 58.75 5.23 -16.23
N LEU A 28 57.75 6.12 -16.19
CA LEU A 28 56.43 5.90 -16.79
C LEU A 28 56.50 5.64 -18.31
N MET A 29 57.41 6.30 -19.01
CA MET A 29 57.60 6.14 -20.45
C MET A 29 58.26 4.78 -20.82
N LEU A 30 59.05 4.20 -19.91
CA LEU A 30 59.66 2.87 -20.08
C LEU A 30 58.68 1.73 -19.76
N THR A 31 57.70 1.96 -18.88
CA THR A 31 56.76 0.93 -18.42
C THR A 31 55.56 0.66 -19.34
N ILE A 32 55.25 1.54 -20.31
CA ILE A 32 54.02 1.46 -21.13
C ILE A 32 54.22 0.71 -22.48
N LYS A 33 55.41 0.17 -22.76
CA LYS A 33 55.64 -0.71 -23.92
C LYS A 33 55.28 -2.16 -23.59
N GLU A 34 53.98 -2.50 -23.55
CA GLU A 34 53.46 -3.86 -23.85
C GLU A 34 51.91 -3.88 -23.79
N ALA A 35 51.26 -3.49 -24.91
CA ALA A 35 50.02 -4.09 -25.46
C ALA A 35 49.40 -3.22 -26.59
N GLY A 36 49.82 -3.51 -27.83
CA GLY A 36 49.07 -3.45 -29.11
C GLY A 36 48.14 -2.28 -29.49
N ILE A 37 48.54 -1.54 -30.53
CA ILE A 37 47.70 -0.66 -31.39
C ILE A 37 47.52 -1.36 -32.76
N PRO A 38 46.34 -1.28 -33.42
CA PRO A 38 46.25 -1.35 -34.88
C PRO A 38 46.12 0.05 -35.50
N THR A 39 46.85 0.23 -36.58
CA THR A 39 47.23 1.44 -37.30
C THR A 39 46.24 1.86 -38.41
N ASP A 40 46.22 3.18 -38.66
CA ASP A 40 46.04 3.90 -39.94
C ASP A 40 44.65 3.85 -40.64
N GLY A 41 44.10 4.93 -41.23
CA GLY A 41 44.71 6.21 -41.60
C GLY A 41 43.68 7.34 -41.83
N LYS A 42 44.23 8.57 -41.78
CA LYS A 42 43.65 9.91 -42.04
C LYS A 42 43.22 10.12 -43.52
N PRO A 43 42.69 11.29 -43.99
CA PRO A 43 42.31 12.55 -43.28
C PRO A 43 40.95 13.22 -43.70
N LEU A 44 40.41 14.02 -42.77
CA LEU A 44 39.75 15.35 -42.88
C LEU A 44 39.14 15.84 -44.20
N GLN A 45 37.85 16.24 -44.17
CA GLN A 45 37.35 17.53 -44.69
C GLN A 45 35.97 17.93 -44.14
N GLN A 46 35.79 19.25 -43.97
CA GLN A 46 34.65 19.98 -43.41
C GLN A 46 33.49 20.18 -44.44
N PRO A 47 32.31 20.71 -44.03
CA PRO A 47 30.97 20.32 -44.48
C PRO A 47 30.49 21.09 -45.73
N PRO A 48 29.37 20.67 -46.35
CA PRO A 48 28.18 21.53 -46.25
C PRO A 48 26.79 20.85 -46.34
N GLU A 49 25.80 21.64 -45.90
CA GLU A 49 24.40 21.74 -46.38
C GLU A 49 23.39 20.60 -46.14
N GLN A 50 22.34 20.93 -45.38
CA GLN A 50 21.03 20.28 -45.47
C GLN A 50 20.39 20.58 -46.84
N PRO A 51 19.64 19.63 -47.44
CA PRO A 51 18.19 19.85 -47.43
C PRO A 51 17.31 18.59 -47.35
N THR A 52 16.23 18.75 -46.58
CA THR A 52 14.83 18.33 -46.86
C THR A 52 14.37 16.87 -46.87
N SER A 53 13.18 16.74 -46.26
CA SER A 53 12.11 15.73 -46.42
C SER A 53 12.08 14.51 -45.47
N LYS A 54 11.19 14.65 -44.47
CA LYS A 54 10.48 13.65 -43.66
C LYS A 54 9.81 12.54 -44.53
N PRO A 55 9.38 11.36 -44.00
CA PRO A 55 8.72 11.24 -42.68
C PRO A 55 9.03 10.02 -41.79
N ALA A 56 8.89 10.30 -40.48
CA ALA A 56 8.33 9.50 -39.40
C ALA A 56 8.49 7.96 -39.42
N SER A 57 9.37 7.47 -38.53
CA SER A 57 9.02 6.35 -37.66
C SER A 57 9.13 6.83 -36.21
N ALA A 58 7.98 6.88 -35.53
CA ALA A 58 7.89 7.23 -34.13
C ALA A 58 8.29 6.01 -33.29
N SER A 59 9.48 6.06 -32.72
CA SER A 59 9.84 5.24 -31.55
C SER A 59 9.53 6.06 -30.30
N LEU A 60 8.57 5.56 -29.53
CA LEU A 60 8.11 6.04 -28.23
C LEU A 60 9.28 6.10 -27.23
N ASN A 61 9.80 7.30 -26.98
CA ASN A 61 10.44 7.63 -25.71
C ASN A 61 9.62 8.77 -25.11
N ALA A 62 8.71 8.42 -24.21
CA ALA A 62 8.06 9.38 -23.34
C ALA A 62 9.13 9.93 -22.38
N GLU A 63 9.72 11.07 -22.72
CA GLU A 63 10.46 11.89 -21.76
C GLU A 63 9.47 12.29 -20.66
N HIS A 64 9.49 11.51 -19.57
CA HIS A 64 8.87 11.89 -18.32
C HIS A 64 9.61 13.13 -17.82
N GLN A 65 9.03 14.31 -18.03
CA GLN A 65 9.44 15.52 -17.31
C GLN A 65 9.01 15.37 -15.84
N GLN A 66 9.71 14.52 -15.09
CA GLN A 66 9.64 14.47 -13.64
C GLN A 66 10.43 15.63 -13.07
N ALA A 67 9.79 16.35 -12.15
CA ALA A 67 10.34 17.52 -11.49
C ALA A 67 11.20 17.10 -10.28
N ASP A 68 12.52 17.27 -10.36
CA ASP A 68 13.45 17.02 -9.25
C ASP A 68 13.26 17.98 -8.06
N LEU A 69 13.67 17.56 -6.86
CA LEU A 69 13.86 18.44 -5.69
C LEU A 69 15.08 19.35 -5.91
N TYR A 70 15.00 20.60 -5.45
CA TYR A 70 16.03 21.60 -5.72
C TYR A 70 16.96 21.80 -4.51
N PRO A 71 18.28 21.92 -4.73
CA PRO A 71 19.19 22.37 -3.68
C PRO A 71 18.89 23.83 -3.32
N LEU A 72 19.02 24.16 -2.03
CA LEU A 72 18.80 25.51 -1.51
C LEU A 72 19.77 26.51 -2.19
N GLY A 73 19.20 27.41 -3.01
CA GLY A 73 19.93 28.47 -3.72
C GLY A 73 20.14 29.72 -2.86
N ALA A 74 21.24 30.45 -3.13
CA ALA A 74 21.44 31.82 -2.66
C ALA A 74 21.05 32.78 -3.81
N SER A 75 20.44 33.94 -3.51
CA SER A 75 20.15 34.94 -4.54
C SER A 75 21.39 35.78 -4.89
N ASP A 76 21.63 36.00 -6.18
CA ASP A 76 22.70 36.87 -6.71
C ASP A 76 22.22 38.34 -6.87
N SER A 77 21.33 38.84 -6.01
CA SER A 77 20.91 40.26 -6.06
C SER A 77 21.28 41.00 -4.77
N GLU A 78 22.03 42.09 -4.92
CA GLU A 78 22.50 43.05 -3.92
C GLU A 78 21.67 43.09 -2.63
N ALA A 79 22.12 42.33 -1.61
CA ALA A 79 21.58 42.42 -0.27
C ALA A 79 22.10 43.69 0.42
N THR A 80 21.21 44.62 0.72
CA THR A 80 21.46 45.67 1.72
C THR A 80 21.69 45.00 3.07
N SER A 81 22.94 45.03 3.54
CA SER A 81 23.38 44.40 4.78
C SER A 81 22.76 45.09 6.00
N ALA A 82 21.62 44.60 6.49
CA ALA A 82 21.15 44.87 7.83
C ALA A 82 21.73 43.80 8.78
N GLN A 83 22.67 44.20 9.64
CA GLN A 83 23.21 43.33 10.68
C GLN A 83 22.10 42.96 11.68
N THR A 84 21.62 41.72 11.61
CA THR A 84 20.69 41.13 12.59
C THR A 84 21.45 40.14 13.47
N THR A 85 21.25 40.22 14.79
CA THR A 85 21.78 39.26 15.76
C THR A 85 20.86 38.04 15.83
N PRO A 86 21.35 36.81 15.56
CA PRO A 86 20.51 35.62 15.58
C PRO A 86 20.18 35.17 17.01
N LEU A 87 18.89 34.93 17.26
CA LEU A 87 18.37 34.35 18.49
C LEU A 87 18.66 32.85 18.51
N ARG A 88 19.27 32.32 19.59
CA ARG A 88 19.56 30.89 19.74
C ARG A 88 18.42 30.19 20.48
N ILE A 89 17.94 29.09 19.94
CA ILE A 89 16.82 28.33 20.53
C ILE A 89 17.28 26.88 20.72
N SER A 90 17.11 26.31 21.92
CA SER A 90 17.55 24.93 22.20
C SER A 90 16.55 23.92 21.64
N SER A 91 17.01 23.03 20.78
CA SER A 91 16.21 21.99 20.15
C SER A 91 16.13 20.69 20.96
N VAL A 92 14.97 20.03 20.86
CA VAL A 92 14.60 18.79 21.56
C VAL A 92 14.78 17.61 20.60
N GLY A 93 15.24 16.46 21.11
CA GLY A 93 15.70 15.31 20.31
C GLY A 93 14.73 14.81 19.23
N THR A 94 15.29 14.58 18.03
CA THR A 94 14.55 14.41 16.78
C THR A 94 14.62 13.00 16.18
N LEU A 95 15.45 12.09 16.70
CA LEU A 95 15.59 10.73 16.15
C LEU A 95 14.42 9.83 16.58
N PRO A 96 13.51 9.45 15.67
CA PRO A 96 12.40 8.57 16.01
C PRO A 96 12.89 7.17 16.38
N HIS A 97 12.24 6.54 17.35
CA HIS A 97 12.45 5.15 17.73
C HIS A 97 13.90 4.73 18.06
N ALA A 98 14.73 5.65 18.58
CA ALA A 98 16.14 5.41 18.92
C ALA A 98 16.38 4.09 19.70
N ALA A 99 15.55 3.75 20.68
CA ALA A 99 15.67 2.51 21.44
C ALA A 99 15.44 1.23 20.60
N SER A 100 14.52 1.28 19.64
CA SER A 100 14.23 0.17 18.73
C SER A 100 15.35 0.00 17.69
N ILE A 101 15.89 1.11 17.17
CA ILE A 101 17.06 1.12 16.29
C ILE A 101 18.27 0.48 16.99
N ALA A 102 18.53 0.88 18.24
CA ALA A 102 19.62 0.30 19.04
C ALA A 102 19.45 -1.21 19.27
N ARG A 103 18.21 -1.70 19.39
CA ARG A 103 17.89 -3.13 19.46
C ARG A 103 18.18 -3.85 18.14
N ALA A 104 17.82 -3.27 17.00
CA ALA A 104 18.06 -3.83 15.68
C ALA A 104 19.57 -4.02 15.37
N LEU A 105 20.43 -3.13 15.88
CA LEU A 105 21.89 -3.22 15.72
C LEU A 105 22.58 -4.27 16.60
N ARG A 106 21.88 -4.90 17.56
CA ARG A 106 22.49 -5.86 18.51
C ARG A 106 23.23 -7.04 17.85
N PRO A 107 22.74 -7.64 16.74
CA PRO A 107 23.44 -8.74 16.07
C PRO A 107 24.87 -8.39 15.60
N LEU A 108 25.16 -7.11 15.33
CA LEU A 108 26.49 -6.66 14.92
C LEU A 108 27.53 -6.69 16.06
N ARG A 109 27.12 -6.88 17.32
CA ARG A 109 28.00 -6.93 18.50
C ARG A 109 28.89 -8.18 18.56
N ARG A 110 28.99 -8.98 17.49
CA ARG A 110 29.90 -10.14 17.42
C ARG A 110 31.35 -9.73 17.69
N ARG A 111 32.09 -10.57 18.43
CA ARG A 111 33.54 -10.43 18.63
C ARG A 111 34.28 -11.46 17.78
N VAL A 112 35.37 -11.03 17.18
CA VAL A 112 36.27 -11.85 16.33
C VAL A 112 37.70 -11.65 16.84
N PRO A 113 38.57 -12.67 16.77
CA PRO A 113 39.99 -12.51 17.11
C PRO A 113 40.63 -11.32 16.38
N SER A 114 41.27 -10.43 17.12
CA SER A 114 42.04 -9.33 16.54
C SER A 114 43.29 -9.87 15.84
N ARG A 115 43.59 -9.35 14.64
CA ARG A 115 44.80 -9.74 13.89
C ARG A 115 46.06 -9.02 14.39
N HIS A 116 45.89 -7.82 14.95
CA HIS A 116 46.99 -6.91 15.29
C HIS A 116 47.22 -6.78 16.79
N ARG A 117 46.19 -7.07 17.59
CA ARG A 117 46.26 -6.95 19.05
C ARG A 117 46.36 -8.34 19.68
N LEU A 118 47.59 -8.72 19.98
CA LEU A 118 47.90 -9.96 20.67
C LEU A 118 48.11 -9.67 22.16
N ARG A 119 47.60 -10.54 23.03
CA ARG A 119 47.87 -10.52 24.47
C ARG A 119 48.67 -11.77 24.82
N LEU A 120 49.71 -11.59 25.63
CA LEU A 120 50.46 -12.70 26.21
C LEU A 120 49.55 -13.52 27.13
N ASN A 121 49.42 -14.82 26.86
CA ASN A 121 48.80 -15.74 27.80
C ASN A 121 49.86 -16.21 28.79
N GLU A 122 49.93 -15.54 29.94
CA GLU A 122 50.92 -15.81 30.99
C GLU A 122 50.94 -17.29 31.42
N LYS A 123 49.77 -17.92 31.54
CA LYS A 123 49.65 -19.33 31.96
C LYS A 123 50.18 -20.30 30.89
N LEU A 124 49.71 -20.18 29.65
CA LEU A 124 50.22 -21.03 28.55
C LEU A 124 51.70 -20.76 28.26
N THR A 125 52.14 -19.51 28.43
CA THR A 125 53.56 -19.14 28.32
C THR A 125 54.37 -19.85 29.40
N ALA A 126 53.91 -19.85 30.65
CA ALA A 126 54.58 -20.54 31.75
C ALA A 126 54.60 -22.07 31.56
N GLU A 127 53.49 -22.67 31.17
CA GLU A 127 53.37 -24.11 30.90
C GLU A 127 54.30 -24.54 29.75
N ARG A 128 54.22 -23.86 28.60
CA ARG A 128 55.05 -24.19 27.43
C ARG A 128 56.53 -23.91 27.68
N SER A 129 56.85 -22.85 28.41
CA SER A 129 58.24 -22.55 28.77
C SER A 129 58.84 -23.57 29.75
N ALA A 130 58.01 -24.15 30.63
CA ALA A 130 58.42 -25.22 31.54
C ALA A 130 58.65 -26.55 30.80
N GLU A 131 57.83 -26.86 29.79
CA GLU A 131 58.00 -28.06 28.95
C GLU A 131 59.22 -27.96 28.03
N GLU A 132 59.41 -26.82 27.36
CA GLU A 132 60.48 -26.63 26.37
C GLU A 132 61.79 -26.10 26.98
N ASN A 133 61.83 -25.92 28.31
CA ASN A 133 62.97 -25.43 29.09
C ASN A 133 63.61 -24.13 28.55
N THR A 134 62.81 -23.31 27.85
CA THR A 134 63.17 -22.05 27.18
C THR A 134 61.95 -21.11 27.22
N LEU A 135 62.16 -19.79 27.35
CA LEU A 135 61.03 -18.84 27.47
C LEU A 135 60.32 -18.67 26.12
N VAL A 136 59.15 -19.28 25.94
CA VAL A 136 58.36 -19.22 24.71
C VAL A 136 57.05 -18.45 24.96
N PRO A 137 56.99 -17.14 24.61
CA PRO A 137 55.78 -16.34 24.81
C PRO A 137 54.63 -16.82 23.91
N VAL A 138 53.54 -17.29 24.53
CA VAL A 138 52.32 -17.70 23.84
C VAL A 138 51.39 -16.51 23.70
N MET A 139 51.32 -15.96 22.50
CA MET A 139 50.49 -14.80 22.16
C MET A 139 49.13 -15.25 21.64
N LEU A 140 48.04 -14.81 22.28
CA LEU A 140 46.67 -15.06 21.81
C LEU A 140 46.01 -13.77 21.30
N PRO A 141 45.23 -13.84 20.21
CA PRO A 141 44.51 -12.68 19.70
C PRO A 141 43.44 -12.20 20.68
N VAL A 142 43.45 -10.90 20.98
CA VAL A 142 42.43 -10.28 21.84
C VAL A 142 41.10 -10.22 21.08
N PRO A 143 39.97 -10.67 21.67
CA PRO A 143 38.67 -10.53 21.02
C PRO A 143 38.32 -9.05 20.82
N SER A 144 38.15 -8.61 19.56
CA SER A 144 37.69 -7.26 19.21
C SER A 144 36.35 -7.32 18.46
N ARG A 145 35.63 -6.19 18.37
CA ARG A 145 34.49 -6.11 17.44
C ARG A 145 34.96 -6.32 16.01
N TRP A 146 34.12 -6.96 15.22
CA TRP A 146 34.48 -7.45 13.89
C TRP A 146 34.45 -6.37 12.80
N LEU A 147 33.62 -5.32 12.97
CA LEU A 147 33.52 -4.18 12.04
C LEU A 147 33.95 -2.87 12.70
N ALA A 148 34.63 -2.01 11.94
CA ALA A 148 34.74 -0.58 12.23
C ALA A 148 33.76 0.19 11.31
N LEU A 149 33.13 1.25 11.82
CA LEU A 149 32.16 2.04 11.06
C LEU A 149 32.76 3.39 10.65
N HIS A 150 32.68 3.70 9.36
CA HIS A 150 32.89 5.03 8.82
C HIS A 150 31.51 5.63 8.50
N LEU A 151 31.09 6.60 9.30
CA LEU A 151 29.85 7.34 9.09
C LEU A 151 30.16 8.55 8.22
N VAL A 152 29.81 8.50 6.93
CA VAL A 152 30.12 9.54 5.95
C VAL A 152 28.86 10.40 5.76
N VAL A 153 28.89 11.64 6.26
CA VAL A 153 27.74 12.53 6.29
C VAL A 153 27.84 13.56 5.18
N ASP A 154 26.78 13.72 4.40
CA ASP A 154 26.62 14.82 3.47
C ASP A 154 26.34 16.11 4.26
N HIS A 155 27.19 17.12 4.09
CA HIS A 155 27.10 18.47 4.66
C HIS A 155 26.75 19.51 3.58
N GLY A 156 25.94 19.13 2.58
CA GLY A 156 25.29 20.08 1.66
C GLY A 156 24.33 21.02 2.39
N ARG A 157 23.84 22.06 1.71
CA ARG A 157 22.94 23.08 2.31
C ARG A 157 21.65 22.45 2.85
N SER A 158 21.13 21.42 2.18
CA SER A 158 19.92 20.69 2.59
C SER A 158 20.13 19.80 3.83
N SER A 159 21.37 19.40 4.13
CA SER A 159 21.70 18.56 5.29
C SER A 159 21.43 19.21 6.65
N MET A 160 21.29 20.55 6.68
CA MET A 160 21.03 21.32 7.90
C MET A 160 19.70 20.92 8.56
N ILE A 161 18.71 20.54 7.76
CA ILE A 161 17.40 20.04 8.22
C ILE A 161 17.57 18.80 9.11
N TRP A 162 18.59 17.98 8.80
CA TRP A 162 18.83 16.68 9.40
C TRP A 162 19.93 16.67 10.45
N GLN A 163 20.54 17.83 10.73
CA GLN A 163 21.77 17.93 11.51
C GLN A 163 21.61 17.24 12.87
N GLU A 164 20.53 17.52 13.60
CA GLU A 164 20.22 16.93 14.91
C GLU A 164 20.02 15.42 14.87
N THR A 165 19.24 14.96 13.90
CA THR A 165 18.97 13.54 13.66
C THR A 165 20.27 12.79 13.38
N ILE A 166 21.19 13.37 12.61
CA ILE A 166 22.53 12.84 12.36
C ILE A 166 23.37 12.84 13.65
N GLN A 167 23.31 13.89 14.47
CA GLN A 167 24.04 13.93 15.75
C GLN A 167 23.56 12.85 16.72
N GLU A 168 22.26 12.62 16.79
CA GLU A 168 21.65 11.58 17.62
C GLU A 168 21.98 10.18 17.12
N LEU A 169 21.92 9.97 15.80
CA LEU A 169 22.35 8.71 15.19
C LEU A 169 23.82 8.39 15.50
N HIS A 170 24.72 9.37 15.35
CA HIS A 170 26.14 9.20 15.67
C HIS A 170 26.34 8.86 17.17
N ARG A 171 25.66 9.57 18.07
CA ARG A 171 25.68 9.28 19.52
C ARG A 171 25.16 7.87 19.82
N LEU A 172 24.07 7.44 19.15
CA LEU A 172 23.47 6.12 19.30
C LEU A 172 24.45 5.02 18.85
N LEU A 173 25.07 5.18 17.67
CA LEU A 173 26.02 4.22 17.12
C LEU A 173 27.25 4.03 18.02
N ILE A 174 27.75 5.10 18.64
CA ILE A 174 28.83 5.04 19.65
C ILE A 174 28.34 4.30 20.90
N ARG A 175 27.19 4.69 21.47
CA ARG A 175 26.67 4.12 22.73
C ARG A 175 26.28 2.65 22.62
N GLN A 176 25.83 2.20 21.45
CA GLN A 176 25.36 0.83 21.25
C GLN A 176 26.53 -0.17 21.28
N GLY A 177 27.74 0.25 20.88
CA GLY A 177 28.97 -0.51 21.02
C GLY A 177 29.06 -1.76 20.14
N ALA A 178 28.40 -1.80 18.98
CA ALA A 178 28.51 -2.86 17.96
C ALA A 178 29.85 -2.81 17.23
N PHE A 179 30.35 -1.60 16.99
CA PHE A 179 31.54 -1.37 16.19
C PHE A 179 32.80 -1.27 17.05
N ARG A 180 33.95 -1.59 16.45
CA ARG A 180 35.27 -1.45 17.06
C ARG A 180 35.62 0.01 17.29
N ASP A 181 35.29 0.82 16.29
CA ASP A 181 35.49 2.27 16.22
C ASP A 181 34.37 2.83 15.34
N VAL A 182 33.94 4.06 15.63
CA VAL A 182 32.94 4.81 14.84
C VAL A 182 33.58 6.14 14.50
N ARG A 183 33.97 6.30 13.23
CA ARG A 183 34.61 7.51 12.72
C ARG A 183 33.63 8.32 11.90
N LEU A 184 33.44 9.57 12.30
CA LEU A 184 32.65 10.54 11.54
C LEU A 184 33.50 11.16 10.44
N TRP A 185 32.98 11.15 9.22
CA TRP A 185 33.52 11.83 8.06
C TRP A 185 32.44 12.73 7.48
N HIS A 186 32.81 13.88 6.93
CA HIS A 186 31.89 14.71 6.18
C HIS A 186 32.44 15.13 4.83
N PHE A 187 31.53 15.45 3.91
CA PHE A 187 31.82 16.06 2.61
C PHE A 187 30.75 17.09 2.29
N ASN A 188 31.04 18.06 1.43
CA ASN A 188 30.05 19.03 1.00
C ASN A 188 29.66 18.76 -0.47
N SER A 189 28.40 18.33 -0.67
CA SER A 189 27.86 17.99 -1.98
C SER A 189 27.61 19.18 -2.91
N ASP A 190 27.57 20.41 -2.38
CA ASP A 190 27.27 21.63 -3.15
C ASP A 190 28.52 22.37 -3.65
N THR A 191 29.72 21.89 -3.30
CA THR A 191 30.97 22.50 -3.76
C THR A 191 31.18 22.26 -5.27
N ASP A 192 31.76 23.24 -5.95
CA ASP A 192 32.09 23.17 -7.39
C ASP A 192 33.44 22.46 -7.67
N ASP A 193 34.03 21.80 -6.67
CA ASP A 193 35.29 21.07 -6.81
C ASP A 193 35.15 19.83 -7.72
N ASN A 194 36.09 19.61 -8.65
CA ASN A 194 36.06 18.45 -9.57
C ASN A 194 36.20 17.07 -8.90
N GLU A 195 36.66 17.01 -7.64
CA GLU A 195 36.83 15.75 -6.89
C GLU A 195 36.14 15.84 -5.51
N LEU A 196 35.59 14.72 -5.04
CA LEU A 196 34.97 14.62 -3.71
C LEU A 196 36.04 14.69 -2.60
N ARG A 197 36.00 15.77 -1.81
CA ARG A 197 36.90 15.97 -0.65
C ARG A 197 36.20 15.56 0.64
N LEU A 198 36.86 14.70 1.41
CA LEU A 198 36.38 14.23 2.71
C LEU A 198 37.11 14.95 3.85
N PHE A 199 36.47 15.10 4.99
CA PHE A 199 37.04 15.69 6.19
C PHE A 199 36.76 14.78 7.40
N ALA A 200 37.75 14.59 8.27
CA ALA A 200 37.65 13.67 9.40
C ALA A 200 37.23 14.39 10.70
N GLY A 201 36.14 13.98 11.32
CA GLY A 201 35.58 14.66 12.50
C GLY A 201 34.88 15.97 12.14
N ARG A 202 34.34 16.69 13.13
CA ARG A 202 33.51 17.89 12.90
C ARG A 202 34.29 19.17 12.59
N THR A 203 35.54 19.26 13.02
CA THR A 203 36.31 20.51 13.04
C THR A 203 37.55 20.47 12.14
N SER A 204 37.77 19.36 11.43
CA SER A 204 38.93 19.23 10.54
C SER A 204 38.70 19.99 9.25
N THR A 205 39.58 20.93 8.95
CA THR A 205 39.59 21.67 7.68
C THR A 205 40.54 21.06 6.64
N ILE A 206 41.23 19.97 6.97
CA ILE A 206 42.18 19.30 6.09
C ILE A 206 41.45 18.34 5.15
N PRO A 207 41.44 18.57 3.82
CA PRO A 207 40.78 17.68 2.87
C PRO A 207 41.55 16.36 2.71
N ARG A 208 40.81 15.26 2.66
CA ARG A 208 41.27 13.88 2.47
C ARG A 208 40.64 13.30 1.20
N ARG A 209 41.34 12.35 0.57
CA ARG A 209 40.85 11.71 -0.66
C ARG A 209 39.91 10.56 -0.34
N ALA A 210 38.92 10.31 -1.20
CA ALA A 210 37.97 9.21 -1.04
C ALA A 210 38.63 7.82 -0.89
N ARG A 211 39.80 7.61 -1.51
CA ARG A 211 40.56 6.34 -1.41
C ARG A 211 41.04 6.01 0.01
N GLU A 212 41.15 7.00 0.91
CA GLU A 212 41.59 6.76 2.29
C GLU A 212 40.59 5.97 3.13
N LEU A 213 39.33 5.89 2.70
CA LEU A 213 38.30 5.07 3.35
C LEU A 213 38.30 3.60 2.91
N SER A 214 39.03 3.27 1.83
CA SER A 214 39.13 1.89 1.34
C SER A 214 39.94 1.04 2.32
N ASP A 215 39.36 -0.07 2.78
CA ASP A 215 40.00 -1.01 3.69
C ASP A 215 40.40 -2.31 2.97
N PRO A 216 41.70 -2.56 2.75
CA PRO A 216 42.15 -3.83 2.18
C PRO A 216 41.81 -5.05 3.04
N GLU A 217 41.53 -4.88 4.34
CA GLU A 217 41.22 -5.98 5.25
C GLU A 217 39.74 -6.41 5.22
N GLY A 218 38.86 -5.66 4.55
CA GLY A 218 37.44 -5.97 4.39
C GLY A 218 36.63 -5.94 5.69
N ARG A 219 37.06 -5.16 6.71
CA ARG A 219 36.41 -5.07 8.03
C ARG A 219 35.92 -3.67 8.36
N HIS A 220 35.90 -2.78 7.38
CA HIS A 220 35.30 -1.46 7.49
C HIS A 220 33.93 -1.45 6.81
N LEU A 221 32.94 -0.95 7.54
CA LEU A 221 31.60 -0.67 7.04
C LEU A 221 31.51 0.82 6.77
N ILE A 222 31.05 1.20 5.58
CA ILE A 222 30.81 2.60 5.24
C ILE A 222 29.29 2.83 5.20
N LEU A 223 28.80 3.73 6.03
CA LEU A 223 27.41 4.16 6.03
C LEU A 223 27.38 5.63 5.60
N ILE A 224 26.85 5.88 4.41
CA ILE A 224 26.67 7.22 3.87
C ILE A 224 25.33 7.74 4.38
N VAL A 225 25.28 8.93 4.94
CA VAL A 225 24.04 9.56 5.42
C VAL A 225 23.80 10.81 4.61
N SER A 226 22.70 10.81 3.84
CA SER A 226 22.40 11.86 2.88
C SER A 226 20.90 11.92 2.60
N ASP A 227 20.42 13.07 2.11
CA ASP A 227 19.10 13.26 1.53
C ASP A 227 19.06 13.01 0.01
N GLY A 228 20.23 12.93 -0.65
CA GLY A 228 20.37 12.61 -2.07
C GLY A 228 20.04 13.75 -3.04
N VAL A 229 19.97 15.00 -2.57
CA VAL A 229 19.60 16.18 -3.39
C VAL A 229 20.82 17.01 -3.82
N GLY A 230 21.92 16.95 -3.08
CA GLY A 230 23.11 17.76 -3.34
C GLY A 230 23.76 17.50 -4.71
N ARG A 231 24.48 18.50 -5.25
CA ARG A 231 25.04 18.46 -6.63
C ARG A 231 25.93 17.24 -6.90
N ALA A 232 26.74 16.83 -5.92
CA ALA A 232 27.64 15.69 -6.02
C ALA A 232 26.94 14.34 -6.31
N TRP A 233 25.63 14.24 -6.07
CA TRP A 233 24.81 13.10 -6.45
C TRP A 233 24.42 13.12 -7.93
N HIS A 234 24.29 14.30 -8.53
CA HIS A 234 23.85 14.49 -9.91
C HIS A 234 24.99 14.60 -10.92
N ASP A 235 26.20 14.95 -10.49
CA ASP A 235 27.38 15.09 -11.37
C ASP A 235 28.28 13.83 -11.40
N GLY A 236 27.91 12.77 -10.67
CA GLY A 236 28.59 11.48 -10.64
C GLY A 236 29.85 11.43 -9.76
N ARG A 237 30.22 12.51 -9.05
CA ARG A 237 31.37 12.51 -8.12
C ARG A 237 31.17 11.50 -7.00
N LEU A 238 29.97 11.44 -6.42
CA LEU A 238 29.68 10.49 -5.35
C LEU A 238 29.55 9.06 -5.86
N THR A 239 28.94 8.84 -7.03
CA THR A 239 28.87 7.52 -7.69
C THR A 239 30.26 6.92 -7.90
N THR A 240 31.23 7.74 -8.31
CA THR A 240 32.63 7.34 -8.46
C THR A 240 33.26 6.90 -7.13
N ALA A 241 33.03 7.67 -6.05
CA ALA A 241 33.54 7.34 -4.72
C ALA A 241 32.89 6.07 -4.15
N MET A 242 31.57 5.92 -4.30
CA MET A 242 30.83 4.73 -3.86
C MET A 242 31.30 3.49 -4.60
N SER A 243 31.55 3.58 -5.90
CA SER A 243 32.07 2.45 -6.68
C SER A 243 33.45 1.98 -6.21
N LEU A 244 34.30 2.92 -5.75
CA LEU A 244 35.59 2.60 -5.14
C LEU A 244 35.42 1.90 -3.78
N TRP A 245 34.53 2.40 -2.94
CA TRP A 245 34.29 1.85 -1.60
C TRP A 245 33.63 0.47 -1.64
N SER A 246 32.64 0.30 -2.51
CA SER A 246 31.88 -0.94 -2.75
C SER A 246 32.76 -2.11 -3.18
N ALA A 247 33.92 -1.84 -3.79
CA ALA A 247 34.89 -2.86 -4.16
C ALA A 247 35.72 -3.37 -2.95
N SER A 248 35.87 -2.56 -1.90
CA SER A 248 36.72 -2.87 -0.73
C SER A 248 35.96 -3.45 0.46
N GLY A 249 34.66 -3.17 0.59
CA GLY A 249 33.86 -3.61 1.72
C GLY A 249 32.39 -3.25 1.59
N PRO A 250 31.57 -3.55 2.61
CA PRO A 250 30.15 -3.23 2.60
C PRO A 250 29.93 -1.72 2.70
N VAL A 251 29.12 -1.19 1.78
CA VAL A 251 28.69 0.21 1.72
C VAL A 251 27.18 0.26 1.72
N ALA A 252 26.58 1.15 2.49
CA ALA A 252 25.13 1.39 2.44
C ALA A 252 24.83 2.88 2.50
N LEU A 253 23.72 3.26 1.88
CA LEU A 253 23.16 4.60 1.96
C LEU A 253 22.03 4.62 2.97
N CYS A 254 22.19 5.40 4.03
CA CYS A 254 21.12 5.82 4.92
C CYS A 254 20.42 7.02 4.32
N GLN A 255 19.30 6.78 3.65
CA GLN A 255 18.50 7.82 3.02
C GLN A 255 17.58 8.46 4.07
N LEU A 256 17.75 9.76 4.25
CA LEU A 256 17.02 10.57 5.24
C LEU A 256 15.62 10.94 4.76
N MET A 257 15.41 11.00 3.44
CA MET A 257 14.09 11.19 2.84
C MET A 257 13.25 9.90 2.92
N PRO A 258 11.92 10.00 3.07
CA PRO A 258 11.03 8.85 3.07
C PRO A 258 10.96 8.19 1.66
N PRO A 259 10.69 6.87 1.56
CA PRO A 259 10.76 6.12 0.30
C PRO A 259 9.93 6.71 -0.84
N GLN A 260 8.78 7.32 -0.53
CA GLN A 260 7.88 7.93 -1.51
C GLN A 260 8.53 9.09 -2.28
N LEU A 261 9.57 9.71 -1.70
CA LEU A 261 10.26 10.86 -2.27
C LEU A 261 11.60 10.49 -2.92
N TRP A 262 12.03 9.22 -2.90
CA TRP A 262 13.31 8.80 -3.47
C TRP A 262 13.39 9.02 -4.98
N ASN A 263 12.27 8.84 -5.68
CA ASN A 263 12.15 9.11 -7.12
C ASN A 263 12.39 10.58 -7.49
N ARG A 264 12.41 11.50 -6.51
CA ARG A 264 12.67 12.93 -6.70
C ARG A 264 14.08 13.35 -6.30
N THR A 265 14.88 12.39 -5.83
CA THR A 265 16.31 12.54 -5.54
C THR A 265 17.12 11.97 -6.70
N ALA A 266 18.45 12.06 -6.62
CA ALA A 266 19.31 11.42 -7.62
C ALA A 266 19.07 9.90 -7.78
N LEU A 267 18.53 9.22 -6.77
CA LEU A 267 18.19 7.79 -6.83
C LEU A 267 17.08 7.47 -7.84
N GLY A 268 16.19 8.41 -8.15
CA GLY A 268 15.09 8.20 -9.10
C GLY A 268 15.53 7.93 -10.54
N ARG A 269 16.81 8.17 -10.86
CA ARG A 269 17.42 7.91 -12.17
C ARG A 269 18.10 6.54 -12.25
N GLU A 270 18.24 5.87 -11.11
CA GLU A 270 19.00 4.63 -10.98
C GLU A 270 18.05 3.42 -10.95
N ILE A 271 18.57 2.24 -11.31
CA ILE A 271 17.75 1.03 -11.41
C ILE A 271 17.52 0.44 -10.01
N GLU A 272 16.26 0.29 -9.61
CA GLU A 272 15.89 -0.34 -8.34
C GLU A 272 16.15 -1.85 -8.36
N VAL A 273 16.77 -2.36 -7.29
CA VAL A 273 17.14 -3.77 -7.15
C VAL A 273 16.92 -4.26 -5.72
N ARG A 274 16.62 -5.55 -5.58
CA ARG A 274 16.57 -6.25 -4.29
C ARG A 274 17.89 -6.96 -4.03
N LEU A 275 18.52 -6.72 -2.89
CA LEU A 275 19.87 -7.19 -2.59
C LEU A 275 19.87 -8.27 -1.50
N GLN A 276 20.71 -9.28 -1.71
CA GLN A 276 20.89 -10.40 -0.79
C GLN A 276 22.37 -10.77 -0.65
N ALA A 277 22.78 -11.18 0.56
CA ALA A 277 24.14 -11.59 0.88
C ALA A 277 24.18 -13.03 1.37
N LYS A 278 25.10 -13.84 0.83
CA LYS A 278 25.28 -15.24 1.23
C LYS A 278 26.20 -15.41 2.44
N THR A 279 27.09 -14.46 2.69
CA THR A 279 28.06 -14.50 3.79
C THR A 279 28.20 -13.12 4.44
N ALA A 280 28.64 -13.10 5.70
CA ALA A 280 28.72 -11.89 6.49
C ALA A 280 29.88 -10.97 6.04
N GLY A 281 29.59 -9.67 5.88
CA GLY A 281 30.59 -8.63 5.65
C GLY A 281 31.24 -8.64 4.26
N ILE A 282 30.56 -9.18 3.24
CA ILE A 282 31.06 -9.15 1.86
C ILE A 282 31.05 -7.74 1.26
N PRO A 283 31.97 -7.43 0.33
CA PRO A 283 31.89 -6.22 -0.49
C PRO A 283 30.61 -6.19 -1.32
N ASN A 284 30.13 -4.99 -1.65
CA ASN A 284 28.90 -4.82 -2.42
C ASN A 284 28.97 -5.46 -3.82
N THR A 285 30.17 -5.58 -4.40
CA THR A 285 30.39 -6.26 -5.69
C THR A 285 30.09 -7.77 -5.66
N GLN A 286 29.94 -8.35 -4.47
CA GLN A 286 29.61 -9.77 -4.27
C GLN A 286 28.16 -9.98 -3.81
N LEU A 287 27.36 -8.91 -3.70
CA LEU A 287 25.93 -9.02 -3.40
C LEU A 287 25.19 -9.64 -4.59
N THR A 288 24.15 -10.42 -4.30
CA THR A 288 23.23 -10.92 -5.32
C THR A 288 22.16 -9.84 -5.52
N ALA A 289 22.00 -9.35 -6.74
CA ALA A 289 20.88 -8.49 -7.14
C ALA A 289 19.74 -9.34 -7.71
N LEU A 290 18.55 -9.07 -7.23
CA LEU A 290 17.27 -9.61 -7.71
C LEU A 290 16.49 -8.44 -8.33
N PRO A 291 15.75 -8.64 -9.44
CA PRO A 291 14.88 -7.62 -10.01
C PRO A 291 13.88 -7.08 -8.97
N ALA A 292 13.62 -5.78 -9.03
CA ALA A 292 12.52 -5.16 -8.29
C ALA A 292 11.16 -5.64 -8.85
N ASP A 293 11.05 -5.76 -10.18
CA ASP A 293 9.86 -6.23 -10.90
C ASP A 293 10.02 -7.67 -11.42
N ASP A 294 8.95 -8.48 -11.35
CA ASP A 294 8.95 -9.89 -11.79
C ASP A 294 8.98 -10.08 -13.33
N TRP A 295 9.11 -8.99 -14.09
CA TRP A 295 9.01 -8.97 -15.57
C TRP A 295 10.29 -9.38 -16.33
N GLY A 296 11.32 -9.87 -15.64
CA GLY A 296 12.40 -10.61 -16.29
C GLY A 296 13.33 -9.79 -17.21
N ASP A 297 13.45 -8.49 -17.00
CA ASP A 297 14.44 -7.68 -17.72
C ASP A 297 15.87 -8.09 -17.33
N ALA A 298 16.74 -8.23 -18.33
CA ALA A 298 18.12 -8.59 -18.14
C ALA A 298 18.88 -7.48 -17.40
N MET A 299 19.44 -7.82 -16.23
CA MET A 299 20.26 -6.89 -15.45
C MET A 299 21.45 -6.40 -16.29
N PRO A 300 21.71 -5.08 -16.36
CA PRO A 300 22.89 -4.55 -17.03
C PRO A 300 24.17 -5.05 -16.35
N THR A 301 25.18 -5.40 -17.16
CA THR A 301 26.34 -6.21 -16.76
C THR A 301 27.38 -5.47 -15.90
N HIS A 302 27.26 -4.16 -15.68
CA HIS A 302 28.33 -3.32 -15.10
C HIS A 302 27.86 -2.26 -14.08
N ASN A 303 26.96 -2.63 -13.15
CA ASN A 303 26.43 -1.68 -12.16
C ASN A 303 27.01 -1.89 -10.75
N THR A 304 27.21 -0.79 -10.00
CA THR A 304 27.59 -0.84 -8.57
C THR A 304 26.33 -1.00 -7.72
N LEU A 305 26.23 -2.09 -6.96
CA LEU A 305 25.07 -2.34 -6.09
C LEU A 305 25.18 -1.53 -4.80
N LEU A 306 24.11 -0.82 -4.43
CA LEU A 306 24.04 0.02 -3.24
C LEU A 306 22.77 -0.28 -2.43
N PRO A 307 22.88 -0.96 -1.28
CA PRO A 307 21.78 -1.06 -0.31
C PRO A 307 21.35 0.32 0.20
N VAL A 308 20.05 0.57 0.20
CA VAL A 308 19.45 1.79 0.75
C VAL A 308 18.64 1.46 2.00
N VAL A 309 18.83 2.24 3.06
CA VAL A 309 18.31 1.99 4.40
C VAL A 309 17.65 3.26 4.92
N THR A 310 16.51 3.14 5.57
CA THR A 310 15.85 4.26 6.29
C THR A 310 16.12 4.16 7.78
N LEU A 311 15.91 5.26 8.51
CA LEU A 311 16.00 5.31 9.98
C LEU A 311 14.80 4.67 10.69
N THR A 312 14.25 3.59 10.12
CA THR A 312 13.18 2.80 10.72
C THR A 312 13.75 1.52 11.35
N PRO A 313 13.16 1.02 12.46
CA PRO A 313 13.66 -0.21 13.09
C PRO A 313 13.67 -1.43 12.19
N GLU A 314 12.70 -1.52 11.26
CA GLU A 314 12.55 -2.63 10.33
C GLU A 314 13.60 -2.60 9.22
N SER A 315 13.81 -1.44 8.59
CA SER A 315 14.84 -1.26 7.56
C SER A 315 16.26 -1.51 8.12
N ILE A 316 16.53 -1.04 9.34
CA ILE A 316 17.82 -1.33 10.00
C ILE A 316 17.95 -2.81 10.35
N LYS A 317 16.87 -3.48 10.74
CA LYS A 317 16.88 -4.93 11.04
C LYS A 317 17.17 -5.76 9.79
N THR A 318 16.54 -5.46 8.65
CA THR A 318 16.78 -6.17 7.38
C THR A 318 18.20 -5.89 6.87
N TRP A 319 18.66 -4.64 6.94
CA TRP A 319 20.04 -4.28 6.61
C TRP A 319 21.09 -4.99 7.48
N VAL A 320 20.87 -5.05 8.79
CA VAL A 320 21.73 -5.81 9.70
C VAL A 320 21.73 -7.29 9.33
N GLY A 321 20.57 -7.84 8.92
CA GLY A 321 20.43 -9.20 8.38
C GLY A 321 21.27 -9.45 7.13
N LEU A 322 21.29 -8.50 6.19
CA LEU A 322 22.15 -8.52 5.01
C LEU A 322 23.63 -8.54 5.41
N LEU A 323 24.06 -7.65 6.32
CA LEU A 323 25.45 -7.55 6.76
C LEU A 323 25.97 -8.83 7.43
N ILE A 324 25.11 -9.55 8.15
CA ILE A 324 25.48 -10.83 8.79
C ILE A 324 25.28 -12.04 7.88
N GLY A 325 24.83 -11.84 6.63
CA GLY A 325 24.65 -12.88 5.63
C GLY A 325 23.46 -13.81 5.89
N ARG A 326 22.35 -13.28 6.42
CA ARG A 326 21.10 -14.06 6.54
C ARG A 326 20.42 -14.15 5.17
N PRO A 327 20.18 -15.36 4.64
CA PRO A 327 19.56 -15.52 3.33
C PRO A 327 18.14 -14.94 3.28
N GLU A 328 17.38 -15.00 4.38
CA GLU A 328 16.02 -14.44 4.45
C GLU A 328 15.99 -12.90 4.41
N SER A 329 17.12 -12.22 4.56
CA SER A 329 17.19 -10.76 4.64
C SER A 329 17.42 -10.16 3.25
N ILE A 330 16.34 -9.74 2.61
CA ILE A 330 16.34 -9.01 1.35
C ILE A 330 16.22 -7.51 1.66
N VAL A 331 17.09 -6.69 1.06
CA VAL A 331 17.15 -5.24 1.28
C VAL A 331 16.99 -4.53 -0.05
N GLY A 332 16.11 -3.53 -0.11
CA GLY A 332 16.00 -2.65 -1.29
C GLY A 332 17.28 -1.84 -1.52
N GLY A 333 17.62 -1.62 -2.77
CA GLY A 333 18.82 -0.88 -3.15
C GLY A 333 18.75 -0.43 -4.59
N TYR A 334 19.82 0.21 -5.05
CA TYR A 334 19.94 0.68 -6.42
C TYR A 334 21.21 0.16 -7.07
N ALA A 335 21.13 -0.09 -8.37
CA ALA A 335 22.25 -0.51 -9.21
C ALA A 335 22.75 0.71 -10.00
N LEU A 336 23.81 1.34 -9.49
CA LEU A 336 24.37 2.58 -10.05
C LEU A 336 25.16 2.33 -11.32
N ASP A 337 24.89 3.07 -12.39
CA ASP A 337 25.68 2.99 -13.64
C ASP A 337 27.02 3.72 -13.51
N ARG A 338 28.09 3.11 -14.03
CA ARG A 338 29.47 3.63 -14.03
C ARG A 338 29.77 4.57 -15.19
N VAL A 339 28.98 4.57 -16.28
CA VAL A 339 29.46 5.02 -17.60
C VAL A 339 28.95 6.39 -18.06
N THR A 340 27.91 6.97 -17.48
CA THR A 340 27.44 8.29 -17.93
C THR A 340 27.99 9.41 -17.04
N LYS A 341 28.89 10.24 -17.59
CA LYS A 341 29.02 11.62 -17.08
C LYS A 341 27.67 12.28 -17.34
N PRO A 342 26.88 12.63 -16.32
CA PRO A 342 25.67 13.38 -16.54
C PRO A 342 26.12 14.76 -16.99
N THR A 343 25.65 15.22 -18.13
CA THR A 343 25.55 16.66 -18.36
C THR A 343 24.75 17.18 -17.16
N ALA A 344 25.39 17.94 -16.26
CA ALA A 344 24.66 18.63 -15.20
C ALA A 344 23.44 19.28 -15.87
N PRO A 345 22.22 19.18 -15.29
CA PRO A 345 21.06 19.82 -15.88
C PRO A 345 21.48 21.27 -16.18
N GLN A 346 21.56 21.60 -17.47
CA GLN A 346 21.80 22.98 -17.86
C GLN A 346 20.69 23.74 -17.18
N ARG A 347 21.05 24.75 -16.35
CA ARG A 347 20.05 25.68 -15.80
C ARG A 347 19.10 26.00 -16.96
N PRO A 348 17.79 25.69 -16.85
CA PRO A 348 16.85 26.13 -17.85
C PRO A 348 17.13 27.61 -18.06
N THR A 349 17.49 27.96 -19.28
CA THR A 349 17.81 29.33 -19.68
C THR A 349 16.72 30.27 -19.20
N ASP A 350 17.10 31.19 -18.31
CA ASP A 350 16.59 32.56 -18.12
C ASP A 350 15.08 32.83 -18.29
N VAL A 351 14.23 31.97 -17.72
CA VAL A 351 12.91 32.42 -17.28
C VAL A 351 12.76 32.04 -15.82
N MET A 352 12.90 33.02 -14.92
CA MET A 352 12.52 32.80 -13.53
C MET A 352 11.03 32.41 -13.54
N PRO A 353 10.66 31.20 -13.07
CA PRO A 353 9.27 30.76 -13.11
C PRO A 353 8.42 31.73 -12.29
N SER A 354 7.25 32.07 -12.82
CA SER A 354 6.35 33.02 -12.17
C SER A 354 5.95 32.53 -10.78
N PRO A 355 5.54 33.43 -9.86
CA PRO A 355 5.15 33.02 -8.51
C PRO A 355 4.03 31.98 -8.50
N GLN A 356 3.07 32.10 -9.44
CA GLN A 356 2.00 31.14 -9.67
C GLN A 356 2.52 29.80 -10.16
N GLN A 357 3.48 29.77 -11.08
CA GLN A 357 4.08 28.53 -11.59
C GLN A 357 4.86 27.78 -10.50
N ARG A 358 5.58 28.50 -9.63
CA ARG A 358 6.28 27.92 -8.48
C ARG A 358 5.29 27.31 -7.50
N LEU A 359 4.22 28.04 -7.16
CA LEU A 359 3.18 27.56 -6.26
C LEU A 359 2.41 26.37 -6.86
N GLN A 360 2.01 26.43 -8.12
CA GLN A 360 1.30 25.35 -8.80
C GLN A 360 2.16 24.08 -8.88
N ARG A 361 3.47 24.22 -9.17
CA ARG A 361 4.42 23.11 -9.16
C ARG A 361 4.56 22.50 -7.76
N PHE A 362 4.59 23.34 -6.72
CA PHE A 362 4.62 22.83 -5.36
C PHE A 362 3.33 22.11 -5.00
N LEU A 363 2.15 22.67 -5.26
CA LEU A 363 0.86 22.05 -4.94
C LEU A 363 0.62 20.74 -5.71
N SER A 364 1.12 20.62 -6.95
CA SER A 364 0.97 19.38 -7.73
C SER A 364 1.90 18.26 -7.29
N LEU A 365 3.02 18.60 -6.65
CA LEU A 365 4.05 17.63 -6.26
C LEU A 365 4.05 17.37 -4.76
N SER A 366 3.65 18.30 -3.91
CA SER A 366 3.84 18.18 -2.46
C SER A 366 2.75 17.40 -1.75
N THR A 367 3.08 16.75 -0.63
CA THR A 367 2.09 16.10 0.24
C THR A 367 1.10 17.10 0.85
N PRO A 368 -0.16 16.73 1.14
CA PRO A 368 -1.14 17.65 1.73
C PRO A 368 -0.67 18.28 3.06
N THR A 369 0.10 17.53 3.85
CA THR A 369 0.69 18.02 5.10
C THR A 369 1.78 19.06 4.85
N ALA A 370 2.65 18.87 3.84
CA ALA A 370 3.64 19.87 3.43
C ALA A 370 2.97 21.12 2.83
N GLN A 371 1.90 20.96 2.05
CA GLN A 371 1.09 22.08 1.55
C GLN A 371 0.53 22.91 2.70
N ARG A 372 -0.04 22.25 3.71
CA ARG A 372 -0.59 22.90 4.89
C ARG A 372 0.51 23.58 5.72
N LEU A 373 1.68 22.97 5.86
CA LEU A 373 2.82 23.59 6.53
C LEU A 373 3.29 24.86 5.78
N ALA A 374 3.35 24.84 4.45
CA ALA A 374 3.69 26.01 3.64
C ALA A 374 2.66 27.15 3.81
N LEU A 375 1.36 26.82 3.87
CA LEU A 375 0.30 27.79 4.16
C LEU A 375 0.47 28.43 5.55
N LEU A 376 0.72 27.64 6.59
CA LEU A 376 0.93 28.16 7.96
C LEU A 376 2.23 28.99 8.06
N ALA A 377 3.29 28.55 7.38
CA ALA A 377 4.58 29.25 7.33
C ALA A 377 4.49 30.61 6.61
N SER A 378 3.51 30.82 5.72
CA SER A 378 3.32 32.10 5.01
C SER A 378 3.03 33.28 5.95
N ALA A 379 2.43 33.02 7.12
CA ALA A 379 2.06 34.03 8.12
C ALA A 379 3.21 34.43 9.07
N THR A 380 4.37 33.76 8.99
CA THR A 380 5.48 33.93 9.95
C THR A 380 6.84 34.02 9.24
N PRO A 381 7.92 34.46 9.92
CA PRO A 381 9.27 34.26 9.42
C PRO A 381 9.59 32.76 9.31
N VAL A 382 10.11 32.32 8.18
CA VAL A 382 10.39 30.90 7.94
C VAL A 382 11.79 30.59 8.48
N THR A 383 11.85 30.05 9.70
CA THR A 383 13.08 29.52 10.31
C THR A 383 12.84 28.08 10.74
N LEU A 384 13.90 27.27 10.86
CA LEU A 384 13.76 25.87 11.28
C LEU A 384 13.06 25.70 12.65
N PRO A 385 13.40 26.49 13.69
CA PRO A 385 12.69 26.43 14.98
C PRO A 385 11.19 26.76 14.86
N ILE A 386 10.84 27.77 14.06
CA ILE A 386 9.43 28.14 13.83
C ILE A 386 8.71 27.03 13.05
N LEU A 387 9.33 26.43 12.04
CA LEU A 387 8.73 25.30 11.32
C LEU A 387 8.50 24.10 12.23
N HIS A 388 9.45 23.76 13.11
CA HIS A 388 9.26 22.71 14.12
C HIS A 388 8.13 23.06 15.11
N LEU A 389 8.03 24.31 15.53
CA LEU A 389 6.93 24.78 16.37
C LEU A 389 5.58 24.60 15.67
N LEU A 390 5.46 25.04 14.41
CA LEU A 390 4.22 24.91 13.62
C LEU A 390 3.81 23.45 13.44
N CYS A 391 4.77 22.56 13.18
CA CYS A 391 4.52 21.12 13.16
C CYS A 391 3.98 20.64 14.51
N ARG A 392 4.61 21.00 15.62
CA ARG A 392 4.17 20.56 16.96
C ARG A 392 2.79 21.10 17.36
N THR A 393 2.47 22.35 17.03
CA THR A 393 1.25 23.02 17.52
C THR A 393 0.05 22.79 16.61
N PHE A 394 0.24 22.80 15.29
CA PHE A 394 -0.85 22.78 14.31
C PHE A 394 -0.90 21.51 13.46
N LEU A 395 0.22 20.78 13.34
CA LEU A 395 0.33 19.60 12.48
C LEU A 395 1.02 18.43 13.20
N PRO A 396 0.39 17.82 14.23
CA PRO A 396 1.03 16.81 15.07
C PRO A 396 1.45 15.53 14.33
N MET A 397 0.97 15.33 13.09
CA MET A 397 1.35 14.23 12.19
C MET A 397 2.54 14.59 11.27
N ALA A 398 2.97 15.85 11.24
CA ALA A 398 4.10 16.30 10.42
C ALA A 398 5.44 15.93 11.07
N ASP A 399 6.35 15.41 10.26
CA ASP A 399 7.72 15.08 10.63
C ASP A 399 8.74 15.93 9.83
N GLN A 400 10.03 15.68 10.03
CA GLN A 400 11.11 16.39 9.34
C GLN A 400 11.07 16.24 7.81
N SER A 401 10.44 15.19 7.27
CA SER A 401 10.33 14.99 5.83
C SER A 401 9.41 16.02 5.17
N HIS A 402 8.34 16.42 5.86
CA HIS A 402 7.43 17.47 5.40
C HIS A 402 8.09 18.85 5.41
N ILE A 403 8.95 19.10 6.40
CA ILE A 403 9.78 20.32 6.45
C ILE A 403 10.75 20.33 5.27
N ALA A 404 11.41 19.19 5.00
CA ALA A 404 12.31 19.06 3.86
C ALA A 404 11.57 19.26 2.52
N GLU A 405 10.37 18.73 2.37
CA GLU A 405 9.56 18.91 1.17
C GLU A 405 9.21 20.39 0.91
N VAL A 406 8.88 21.15 1.96
CA VAL A 406 8.62 22.61 1.84
C VAL A 406 9.90 23.37 1.51
N LEU A 407 11.01 23.10 2.20
CA LEU A 407 12.27 23.82 1.99
C LEU A 407 12.93 23.50 0.64
N LEU A 408 12.79 22.27 0.14
CA LEU A 408 13.40 21.82 -1.13
C LEU A 408 12.45 21.92 -2.34
N SER A 409 11.26 22.47 -2.13
CA SER A 409 10.23 22.68 -3.17
C SER A 409 10.60 23.70 -4.24
N GLY A 410 11.55 24.61 -3.96
CA GLY A 410 11.83 25.79 -4.77
C GLY A 410 10.86 26.97 -4.55
N LEU A 411 10.01 26.91 -3.52
CA LEU A 411 9.21 28.05 -3.04
C LEU A 411 10.03 29.04 -2.20
N LEU A 412 10.99 28.50 -1.45
CA LEU A 412 11.81 29.22 -0.49
C LEU A 412 13.26 29.26 -0.98
N TYR A 413 13.95 30.35 -0.67
CA TYR A 413 15.40 30.47 -0.80
C TYR A 413 16.00 30.86 0.56
N GLN A 414 17.30 30.60 0.71
CA GLN A 414 18.01 30.94 1.93
C GLN A 414 18.59 32.36 1.82
N THR A 415 18.26 33.24 2.76
CA THR A 415 18.84 34.59 2.84
C THR A 415 20.21 34.49 3.52
N SER A 416 21.25 35.01 2.87
CA SER A 416 22.65 34.73 3.19
C SER A 416 23.05 35.00 4.65
N SER A 417 23.75 34.05 5.24
CA SER A 417 24.84 34.32 6.18
C SER A 417 26.03 33.46 5.73
N ASP A 418 27.04 34.07 5.09
CA ASP A 418 28.33 33.45 4.71
C ASP A 418 29.21 33.07 5.92
N ALA A 419 28.59 32.82 7.08
CA ALA A 419 29.30 32.27 8.22
C ALA A 419 29.67 30.80 7.91
N ILE A 420 30.91 30.44 8.20
CA ILE A 420 31.49 29.11 7.92
C ILE A 420 30.83 28.01 8.78
N ASP A 421 30.03 28.37 9.79
CA ASP A 421 29.23 27.44 10.60
C ASP A 421 28.12 28.23 11.35
N PRO A 422 27.04 28.68 10.68
CA PRO A 422 25.91 29.29 11.38
C PRO A 422 25.17 28.18 12.13
N ALA A 423 24.82 28.39 13.39
CA ALA A 423 23.88 27.50 14.07
C ALA A 423 22.59 27.42 13.23
N ALA A 424 22.03 26.23 13.02
CA ALA A 424 20.87 25.99 12.17
C ALA A 424 19.68 26.93 12.49
N ASP A 425 19.58 27.36 13.75
CA ASP A 425 18.54 28.26 14.27
C ASP A 425 18.65 29.71 13.78
N ALA A 426 19.82 30.11 13.27
CA ALA A 426 20.12 31.47 12.82
C ALA A 426 19.75 31.73 11.35
N ILE A 427 19.35 30.68 10.61
CA ILE A 427 19.14 30.74 9.16
C ILE A 427 17.69 31.10 8.87
N VAL A 428 17.52 32.18 8.09
CA VAL A 428 16.22 32.67 7.66
C VAL A 428 15.97 32.24 6.22
N TYR A 429 14.78 31.69 5.98
CA TYR A 429 14.28 31.36 4.67
C TYR A 429 13.23 32.40 4.26
N GLU A 430 13.28 32.80 2.99
CA GLU A 430 12.32 33.74 2.40
C GLU A 430 11.62 33.10 1.21
N PHE A 431 10.33 33.40 1.06
CA PHE A 431 9.58 33.01 -0.13
C PHE A 431 10.05 33.83 -1.31
N HIS A 432 10.14 33.21 -2.48
CA HIS A 432 10.31 33.95 -3.73
C HIS A 432 9.19 34.98 -3.89
N THR A 433 9.52 36.15 -4.46
CA THR A 433 8.62 37.30 -4.64
C THR A 433 7.25 36.85 -5.17
N GLY A 434 6.15 37.27 -4.54
CA GLY A 434 4.77 36.94 -4.97
C GLY A 434 4.21 35.61 -4.47
N VAL A 435 5.04 34.67 -3.99
CA VAL A 435 4.58 33.33 -3.54
C VAL A 435 3.93 33.40 -2.17
N ARG A 436 4.46 34.23 -1.26
CA ARG A 436 3.91 34.41 0.09
C ARG A 436 2.49 34.98 0.02
N GLU A 437 2.27 35.94 -0.86
CA GLU A 437 0.97 36.60 -1.07
C GLU A 437 -0.09 35.60 -1.52
N LEU A 438 0.23 34.77 -2.53
CA LEU A 438 -0.67 33.73 -3.04
C LEU A 438 -1.00 32.68 -1.97
N LEU A 439 -0.03 32.31 -1.13
CA LEU A 439 -0.28 31.37 -0.01
C LEU A 439 -1.17 31.99 1.08
N LEU A 440 -1.01 33.29 1.38
CA LEU A 440 -1.85 33.98 2.36
C LEU A 440 -3.29 34.17 1.87
N GLU A 441 -3.51 34.31 0.56
CA GLU A 441 -4.85 34.36 -0.04
C GLU A 441 -5.59 33.02 0.09
N LEU A 442 -4.86 31.91 0.00
CA LEU A 442 -5.38 30.56 0.16
C LEU A 442 -5.60 30.16 1.63
N ALA A 443 -4.96 30.85 2.59
CA ALA A 443 -5.04 30.52 4.01
C ALA A 443 -6.28 31.13 4.68
N PRO A 444 -7.08 30.35 5.43
CA PRO A 444 -8.18 30.90 6.23
C PRO A 444 -7.69 31.92 7.26
N PHE A 445 -8.35 33.07 7.33
CA PHE A 445 -7.97 34.19 8.21
C PHE A 445 -7.78 33.77 9.68
N LYS A 446 -8.73 32.98 10.21
CA LYS A 446 -8.70 32.52 11.61
C LYS A 446 -7.44 31.70 11.93
N GLN A 447 -7.02 30.84 11.01
CA GLN A 447 -5.81 30.03 11.17
C GLN A 447 -4.55 30.89 11.14
N SER A 448 -4.48 31.88 10.24
CA SER A 448 -3.35 32.82 10.18
C SER A 448 -3.19 33.62 11.49
N SER A 449 -4.29 34.07 12.10
CA SER A 449 -4.25 34.77 13.39
C SER A 449 -3.82 33.87 14.57
N GLU A 450 -4.29 32.62 14.61
CA GLU A 450 -3.91 31.66 15.66
C GLU A 450 -2.42 31.28 15.57
N VAL A 451 -1.89 31.17 14.35
CA VAL A 451 -0.47 30.94 14.08
C VAL A 451 0.38 32.09 14.62
N ILE A 452 0.04 33.34 14.27
CA ILE A 452 0.79 34.52 14.74
C ILE A 452 0.77 34.60 16.26
N ALA A 453 -0.37 34.36 16.91
CA ALA A 453 -0.47 34.36 18.36
C ALA A 453 0.40 33.27 19.01
N SER A 454 0.42 32.07 18.45
CA SER A 454 1.20 30.94 18.99
C SER A 454 2.71 31.15 18.83
N VAL A 455 3.15 31.69 17.68
CA VAL A 455 4.57 32.04 17.47
C VAL A 455 5.00 33.17 18.39
N SER A 456 4.13 34.18 18.59
CA SER A 456 4.41 35.29 19.51
C SER A 456 4.58 34.79 20.94
N ALA A 457 3.66 33.95 21.43
CA ALA A 457 3.77 33.34 22.77
C ALA A 457 5.03 32.48 22.93
N TYR A 458 5.40 31.71 21.91
CA TYR A 458 6.62 30.90 21.93
C TYR A 458 7.90 31.75 22.00
N LEU A 459 7.96 32.84 21.22
CA LEU A 459 9.08 33.78 21.24
C LEU A 459 9.18 34.51 22.60
N GLU A 460 8.05 34.85 23.24
CA GLU A 460 8.02 35.45 24.58
C GLU A 460 8.56 34.48 25.66
N GLU A 461 8.23 33.20 25.57
CA GLU A 461 8.68 32.18 26.53
C GLU A 461 10.17 31.80 26.38
N HIS A 462 10.70 31.87 25.16
CA HIS A 462 12.06 31.40 24.84
C HIS A 462 13.08 32.53 24.60
N ALA A 463 12.66 33.80 24.75
CA ALA A 463 13.56 34.95 24.74
C ALA A 463 14.32 35.05 26.08
N GLU A 464 15.39 34.27 26.23
CA GLU A 464 16.41 34.58 27.23
C GLU A 464 17.09 35.88 26.80
N HIS A 465 16.57 37.03 27.26
CA HIS A 465 17.25 38.27 27.66
C HIS A 465 16.15 39.29 28.03
N GLU A 466 15.92 39.45 29.33
CA GLU A 466 15.14 40.52 29.93
C GLU A 466 15.73 41.88 29.51
N HIS A 467 15.12 42.60 28.54
CA HIS A 467 14.85 44.06 28.59
C HIS A 467 14.49 44.76 27.26
N ASP A 468 14.46 44.11 26.08
CA ASP A 468 14.38 44.88 24.81
C ASP A 468 13.29 44.50 23.79
N MET A 469 12.28 43.70 24.17
CA MET A 469 11.14 43.40 23.28
C MET A 469 9.81 43.87 23.87
N ARG A 470 9.53 45.17 23.72
CA ARG A 470 8.14 45.63 23.63
C ARG A 470 7.60 45.14 22.29
N VAL A 471 6.54 44.35 22.32
CA VAL A 471 5.67 44.12 21.16
C VAL A 471 4.95 45.44 20.88
N ASP A 472 5.63 46.37 20.20
CA ASP A 472 5.00 47.58 19.68
C ASP A 472 4.29 47.19 18.38
N LEU A 473 2.96 47.07 18.46
CA LEU A 473 2.09 47.22 17.30
C LEU A 473 2.38 48.60 16.70
N ALA A 474 3.04 48.65 15.54
CA ALA A 474 3.39 49.90 14.88
C ALA A 474 2.12 50.64 14.43
N LEU A 475 1.61 51.53 15.29
CA LEU A 475 0.76 52.64 14.88
C LEU A 475 1.68 53.76 14.37
N PRO A 476 1.45 54.29 13.17
CA PRO A 476 2.28 55.36 12.63
C PRO A 476 1.80 56.68 13.22
N ASP A 477 2.32 57.10 14.38
CA ASP A 477 2.76 58.49 14.49
C ASP A 477 3.68 58.80 15.69
N HIS A 478 4.70 59.59 15.33
CA HIS A 478 5.49 60.50 16.16
C HIS A 478 6.30 59.94 17.35
N SER A 479 7.58 59.62 17.10
CA SER A 479 8.71 60.48 17.48
C SER A 479 10.03 59.71 17.41
N ALA A 480 11.11 60.44 17.17
CA ALA A 480 12.42 59.94 16.86
C ALA A 480 13.05 59.08 17.99
N THR A 481 13.11 57.77 17.79
CA THR A 481 14.20 56.90 18.30
C THR A 481 14.32 55.69 17.39
N ARG A 482 15.44 55.59 16.66
CA ARG A 482 15.83 54.38 15.92
C ARG A 482 16.08 53.25 16.92
N SER A 483 15.10 52.39 17.18
CA SER A 483 15.34 51.05 17.73
C SER A 483 15.64 50.08 16.60
N ARG A 484 16.70 49.28 16.75
CA ARG A 484 17.26 48.35 15.75
C ARG A 484 16.46 47.03 15.71
N ILE A 485 15.14 47.08 15.57
CA ILE A 485 14.31 45.89 15.52
C ILE A 485 13.33 46.04 14.35
N SER A 486 13.50 45.22 13.33
CA SER A 486 12.53 45.11 12.23
C SER A 486 11.28 44.37 12.73
N PRO A 487 10.06 44.83 12.43
CA PRO A 487 8.84 44.13 12.82
C PRO A 487 8.78 42.74 12.15
N PHE A 488 8.45 41.70 12.91
CA PHE A 488 8.46 40.30 12.45
C PHE A 488 7.21 39.89 11.65
N ALA A 489 6.17 40.74 11.61
CA ALA A 489 4.95 40.54 10.83
C ALA A 489 4.46 41.88 10.23
N HIS A 490 4.11 41.87 8.94
CA HIS A 490 3.48 43.00 8.24
C HIS A 490 2.00 42.67 7.99
N ILE A 491 1.09 43.46 8.58
CA ILE A 491 -0.36 43.29 8.40
C ILE A 491 -0.80 44.20 7.25
N ARG A 492 -1.27 43.61 6.14
CA ARG A 492 -1.82 44.37 4.99
C ARG A 492 -3.18 45.00 5.28
N ALA A 493 -3.50 46.09 4.58
CA ALA A 493 -4.77 46.79 4.71
C ALA A 493 -6.02 45.91 4.47
N THR A 494 -5.90 44.94 3.57
CA THR A 494 -6.96 43.97 3.24
C THR A 494 -7.35 43.10 4.45
N ILE A 495 -6.38 42.73 5.29
CA ILE A 495 -6.56 41.95 6.51
C ILE A 495 -7.25 42.79 7.60
N LEU A 496 -6.91 44.09 7.69
CA LEU A 496 -7.54 45.04 8.62
C LEU A 496 -9.01 45.33 8.29
N ARG A 497 -9.39 45.34 7.00
CA ARG A 497 -10.79 45.48 6.59
C ARG A 497 -11.64 44.29 7.01
N ARG A 498 -11.13 43.06 6.85
CA ARG A 498 -11.86 41.84 7.25
C ARG A 498 -12.09 41.77 8.77
N LEU A 499 -11.28 42.46 9.56
CA LEU A 499 -11.42 42.59 11.01
C LEU A 499 -12.35 43.74 11.46
N GLY A 500 -12.94 44.51 10.54
CA GLY A 500 -13.79 45.67 10.87
C GLY A 500 -13.01 46.93 11.29
N TYR A 501 -11.67 46.93 11.17
CA TYR A 501 -10.82 48.09 11.46
C TYR A 501 -10.61 48.94 10.21
N GLU A 502 -11.70 49.49 9.69
CA GLU A 502 -11.76 50.28 8.45
C GLU A 502 -10.82 51.49 8.46
N HIS A 503 -10.63 52.10 9.64
CA HIS A 503 -9.76 53.26 9.82
C HIS A 503 -8.28 52.92 9.69
N LEU A 504 -7.83 51.79 10.25
CA LEU A 504 -6.44 51.34 10.17
C LEU A 504 -6.10 50.84 8.76
N ALA A 505 -7.06 50.18 8.10
CA ALA A 505 -6.90 49.77 6.70
C ALA A 505 -6.67 50.95 5.75
N ARG A 506 -7.42 52.05 5.90
CA ARG A 506 -7.22 53.27 5.09
C ARG A 506 -5.87 53.94 5.33
N MET A 507 -5.35 53.87 6.56
CA MET A 507 -4.02 54.42 6.88
C MET A 507 -2.89 53.61 6.24
N VAL A 508 -3.00 52.27 6.24
CA VAL A 508 -2.03 51.39 5.59
C VAL A 508 -2.07 51.57 4.07
N GLU A 509 -3.25 51.69 3.47
CA GLU A 509 -3.40 51.98 2.03
C GLU A 509 -2.83 53.34 1.61
N GLN A 510 -2.91 54.37 2.46
CA GLN A 510 -2.31 55.68 2.14
C GLN A 510 -0.77 55.63 2.14
N VAL A 511 -0.18 54.68 2.86
CA VAL A 511 1.27 54.45 2.90
C VAL A 511 1.69 53.53 1.74
N GLU A 512 0.90 52.50 1.43
CA GLU A 512 1.09 51.61 0.28
C GLU A 512 0.90 52.38 -1.05
N ALA A 513 -0.12 53.24 -1.14
CA ALA A 513 -0.37 54.11 -2.29
C ALA A 513 0.74 55.16 -2.52
N ARG A 514 1.44 55.59 -1.46
CA ARG A 514 2.63 56.44 -1.56
C ARG A 514 3.87 55.70 -2.09
N CYS A 515 3.89 54.37 -1.98
CA CYS A 515 4.92 53.53 -2.58
C CYS A 515 4.55 53.11 -4.02
N GLU A 516 3.25 52.96 -4.31
CA GLU A 516 2.70 52.61 -5.62
C GLU A 516 2.54 53.81 -6.59
N GLU A 517 2.76 55.05 -6.14
CA GLU A 517 2.85 56.23 -7.04
C GLU A 517 3.97 56.10 -8.10
N ASN A 518 4.88 55.12 -7.97
CA ASN A 518 5.87 54.78 -8.99
C ASN A 518 5.41 53.72 -10.01
N ALA A 519 4.20 53.15 -9.91
CA ALA A 519 3.77 52.02 -10.73
C ALA A 519 2.33 52.13 -11.25
N LYS A 520 1.89 53.32 -11.66
CA LYS A 520 0.56 53.51 -12.26
C LYS A 520 0.62 53.83 -13.76
N SER A 521 0.36 52.79 -14.55
CA SER A 521 -0.38 52.87 -15.82
C SER A 521 -0.99 51.50 -16.10
N ASP A 522 -2.32 51.40 -16.17
CA ASP A 522 -3.10 50.57 -17.11
C ASP A 522 -4.44 50.09 -16.53
N GLU A 523 -5.42 50.99 -16.48
CA GLU A 523 -6.84 50.67 -16.29
C GLU A 523 -7.48 49.95 -17.51
N HIS A 524 -6.70 49.68 -18.57
CA HIS A 524 -7.15 48.86 -19.71
C HIS A 524 -6.85 47.35 -19.56
N PHE A 525 -6.12 46.92 -18.52
CA PHE A 525 -5.70 45.53 -18.35
C PHE A 525 -6.70 44.65 -17.56
N ILE A 526 -7.63 45.26 -16.82
CA ILE A 526 -8.52 44.55 -15.88
C ILE A 526 -9.69 43.86 -16.61
N GLU A 527 -10.30 44.49 -17.62
CA GLU A 527 -11.40 43.88 -18.38
C GLU A 527 -10.92 42.75 -19.31
N PHE A 528 -9.72 42.87 -19.88
CA PHE A 528 -9.12 41.80 -20.71
C PHE A 528 -8.77 40.54 -19.88
N ASN A 529 -8.33 40.73 -18.63
CA ASN A 529 -8.02 39.61 -17.74
C ASN A 529 -9.25 38.87 -17.23
N GLN A 530 -10.37 39.54 -16.93
CA GLN A 530 -11.58 38.84 -16.47
C GLN A 530 -12.12 37.88 -17.53
N GLN A 531 -12.08 38.27 -18.80
CA GLN A 531 -12.52 37.43 -19.91
C GLN A 531 -11.58 36.22 -20.12
N GLN A 532 -10.26 36.44 -20.06
CA GLN A 532 -9.25 35.37 -20.11
C GLN A 532 -9.36 34.38 -18.93
N VAL A 533 -9.64 34.88 -17.73
CA VAL A 533 -9.73 34.07 -16.51
C VAL A 533 -11.03 33.25 -16.51
N GLN A 534 -12.13 33.77 -17.04
CA GLN A 534 -13.37 33.01 -17.25
C GLN A 534 -13.22 31.94 -18.35
N GLU A 535 -12.52 32.24 -19.45
CA GLU A 535 -12.16 31.23 -20.47
C GLU A 535 -11.29 30.12 -19.87
N ASN A 536 -10.37 30.45 -18.96
CA ASN A 536 -9.54 29.46 -18.27
C ASN A 536 -10.35 28.58 -17.31
N ALA A 537 -11.37 29.09 -16.62
CA ALA A 537 -12.27 28.29 -15.80
C ALA A 537 -13.03 27.26 -16.65
N ILE A 538 -13.60 27.70 -17.78
CA ILE A 538 -14.32 26.84 -18.72
C ILE A 538 -13.38 25.79 -19.31
N LYS A 539 -12.16 26.19 -19.69
CA LYS A 539 -11.15 25.29 -20.24
C LYS A 539 -10.73 24.21 -19.25
N ASN A 540 -10.48 24.55 -17.98
CA ASN A 540 -10.16 23.56 -16.96
C ASN A 540 -11.34 22.61 -16.69
N TYR A 541 -12.58 23.12 -16.67
CA TYR A 541 -13.77 22.27 -16.59
C TYR A 541 -13.86 21.29 -17.78
N GLN A 542 -13.60 21.75 -19.00
CA GLN A 542 -13.57 20.89 -20.19
C GLN A 542 -12.42 19.87 -20.16
N LEU A 543 -11.23 20.26 -19.70
CA LEU A 543 -10.10 19.34 -19.51
C LEU A 543 -10.43 18.26 -18.48
N GLY A 544 -11.16 18.62 -17.42
CA GLY A 544 -11.69 17.66 -16.44
C GLY A 544 -12.60 16.61 -17.09
N LEU A 545 -13.54 17.03 -17.94
CA LEU A 545 -14.42 16.11 -18.69
C LEU A 545 -13.63 15.18 -19.62
N VAL A 546 -12.63 15.70 -20.34
CA VAL A 546 -11.79 14.89 -21.23
C VAL A 546 -10.94 13.90 -20.45
N ALA A 547 -10.37 14.31 -19.32
CA ALA A 547 -9.62 13.42 -18.43
C ALA A 547 -10.52 12.32 -17.84
N GLU A 548 -11.79 12.63 -17.57
CA GLU A 548 -12.81 11.67 -17.13
C GLU A 548 -13.13 10.64 -18.21
N GLU A 549 -13.30 11.05 -19.47
CA GLU A 549 -13.52 10.16 -20.62
C GLU A 549 -12.33 9.21 -20.84
N GLN A 550 -11.12 9.67 -20.53
CA GLN A 550 -9.88 8.89 -20.62
C GLN A 550 -9.60 8.05 -19.35
N LEU A 551 -10.50 8.06 -18.36
CA LEU A 551 -10.38 7.34 -17.09
C LEU A 551 -9.19 7.77 -16.21
N TYR A 552 -8.67 8.99 -16.42
CA TYR A 552 -7.62 9.58 -15.56
C TYR A 552 -8.22 10.33 -14.37
N TRP A 553 -8.82 9.57 -13.44
CA TRP A 553 -9.61 10.12 -12.33
C TRP A 553 -8.89 11.18 -11.49
N ASN A 554 -7.62 10.97 -11.15
CA ASN A 554 -6.84 11.92 -10.35
C ASN A 554 -6.55 13.23 -11.13
N GLN A 555 -6.35 13.14 -12.45
CA GLN A 555 -6.14 14.34 -13.27
C GLN A 555 -7.46 15.10 -13.45
N ALA A 556 -8.58 14.38 -13.65
CA ALA A 556 -9.91 14.98 -13.72
C ALA A 556 -10.23 15.75 -12.43
N GLU A 557 -9.91 15.18 -11.26
CA GLU A 557 -10.10 15.84 -9.97
C GLU A 557 -9.31 17.15 -9.88
N ILE A 558 -8.03 17.13 -10.28
CA ILE A 558 -7.17 18.32 -10.27
C ILE A 558 -7.74 19.42 -11.17
N TYR A 559 -8.16 19.07 -12.40
CA TYR A 559 -8.74 20.05 -13.33
C TYR A 559 -10.07 20.62 -12.83
N TYR A 560 -10.93 19.79 -12.23
CA TYR A 560 -12.16 20.27 -11.61
C TYR A 560 -11.89 21.13 -10.36
N GLN A 561 -10.92 20.79 -9.52
CA GLN A 561 -10.54 21.63 -8.37
C GLN A 561 -9.97 22.99 -8.83
N GLN A 562 -9.18 23.02 -9.91
CA GLN A 562 -8.70 24.26 -10.53
C GLN A 562 -9.87 25.09 -11.09
N ALA A 563 -10.80 24.47 -11.82
CA ALA A 563 -11.98 25.16 -12.34
C ALA A 563 -12.87 25.71 -11.21
N LEU A 564 -12.99 24.99 -10.09
CA LEU A 564 -13.73 25.45 -8.90
C LEU A 564 -13.05 26.64 -8.23
N ALA A 565 -11.72 26.58 -8.04
CA ALA A 565 -10.96 27.68 -7.46
C ALA A 565 -11.08 28.96 -8.30
N ILE A 566 -10.86 28.86 -9.61
CA ILE A 566 -10.97 30.00 -10.54
C ILE A 566 -12.41 30.55 -10.57
N SER A 567 -13.41 29.68 -10.68
CA SER A 567 -14.81 30.13 -10.70
C SER A 567 -15.25 30.73 -9.36
N SER A 568 -14.66 30.31 -8.22
CA SER A 568 -14.86 30.92 -6.90
C SER A 568 -14.28 32.33 -6.81
N GLU A 569 -13.15 32.58 -7.46
CA GLU A 569 -12.45 33.87 -7.48
C GLU A 569 -13.17 34.89 -8.37
N ILE A 570 -13.68 34.47 -9.53
CA ILE A 570 -14.48 35.30 -10.44
C ILE A 570 -15.91 35.53 -9.91
N GLY A 571 -16.39 34.64 -9.02
CA GLY A 571 -17.78 34.65 -8.55
C GLY A 571 -18.78 34.05 -9.56
N ASP A 572 -18.31 33.28 -10.55
CA ASP A 572 -19.18 32.60 -11.51
C ASP A 572 -19.87 31.39 -10.87
N ARG A 573 -21.06 31.62 -10.32
CA ARG A 573 -21.84 30.61 -9.60
C ARG A 573 -22.29 29.46 -10.51
N GLN A 574 -22.51 29.68 -11.80
CA GLN A 574 -22.95 28.62 -12.72
C GLN A 574 -21.85 27.58 -12.96
N ILE A 575 -20.62 28.02 -13.22
CA ILE A 575 -19.48 27.10 -13.38
C ILE A 575 -19.16 26.40 -12.07
N GLN A 576 -19.25 27.09 -10.92
CA GLN A 576 -19.05 26.48 -9.60
C GLN A 576 -20.01 25.31 -9.36
N ALA A 577 -21.32 25.52 -9.55
CA ALA A 577 -22.33 24.48 -9.35
C ALA A 577 -22.12 23.27 -10.27
N ARG A 578 -21.79 23.52 -11.55
CA ARG A 578 -21.52 22.44 -12.52
C ARG A 578 -20.26 21.65 -12.15
N THR A 579 -19.20 22.34 -11.72
CA THR A 579 -17.93 21.73 -11.34
C THR A 579 -18.06 20.91 -10.06
N LEU A 580 -18.75 21.43 -9.04
CA LEU A 580 -19.05 20.70 -7.81
C LEU A 580 -19.90 19.44 -8.08
N HIS A 581 -20.88 19.54 -8.98
CA HIS A 581 -21.65 18.37 -9.38
C HIS A 581 -20.76 17.30 -10.07
N GLN A 582 -19.80 17.68 -10.91
CA GLN A 582 -18.87 16.70 -11.51
C GLN A 582 -17.89 16.11 -10.49
N LEU A 583 -17.41 16.91 -9.53
CA LEU A 583 -16.62 16.40 -8.41
C LEU A 583 -17.42 15.40 -7.56
N GLY A 584 -18.72 15.64 -7.38
CA GLY A 584 -19.63 14.68 -6.77
C GLY A 584 -19.71 13.35 -7.54
N ILE A 585 -19.84 13.40 -8.87
CA ILE A 585 -19.82 12.19 -9.72
C ILE A 585 -18.48 11.46 -9.60
N LEU A 586 -17.38 12.20 -9.62
CA LEU A 586 -16.04 11.63 -9.51
C LEU A 586 -15.84 10.93 -8.16
N ALA A 587 -16.25 11.57 -7.06
CA ALA A 587 -16.23 10.98 -5.73
C ALA A 587 -17.11 9.71 -5.64
N GLN A 588 -18.29 9.69 -6.28
CA GLN A 588 -19.10 8.46 -6.38
C GLN A 588 -18.35 7.33 -7.11
N LYS A 589 -17.67 7.63 -8.23
CA LYS A 589 -16.89 6.63 -8.97
C LYS A 589 -15.71 6.09 -8.16
N GLN A 590 -15.14 6.90 -7.28
CA GLN A 590 -14.10 6.51 -6.31
C GLN A 590 -14.66 5.84 -5.04
N LEU A 591 -15.98 5.63 -4.95
CA LEU A 591 -16.67 5.06 -3.78
C LEU A 591 -16.57 5.92 -2.50
N GLN A 592 -16.26 7.20 -2.63
CA GLN A 592 -16.20 8.17 -1.54
C GLN A 592 -17.57 8.82 -1.33
N TRP A 593 -18.53 8.05 -0.81
CA TRP A 593 -19.93 8.45 -0.71
C TRP A 593 -20.14 9.72 0.13
N ASP A 594 -19.44 9.86 1.26
CA ASP A 594 -19.57 11.01 2.16
C ASP A 594 -19.07 12.30 1.50
N GLN A 595 -17.96 12.20 0.75
CA GLN A 595 -17.40 13.34 0.04
C GLN A 595 -18.28 13.74 -1.16
N ALA A 596 -18.85 12.75 -1.86
CA ALA A 596 -19.83 13.01 -2.91
C ALA A 596 -21.07 13.75 -2.39
N GLU A 597 -21.59 13.35 -1.22
CA GLU A 597 -22.71 14.03 -0.58
C GLU A 597 -22.39 15.50 -0.30
N ILE A 598 -21.22 15.80 0.27
CA ILE A 598 -20.78 17.17 0.55
C ILE A 598 -20.73 18.01 -0.73
N TYR A 599 -20.12 17.49 -1.80
CA TYR A 599 -20.04 18.22 -3.07
C TYR A 599 -21.42 18.47 -3.69
N TYR A 600 -22.31 17.49 -3.64
CA TYR A 600 -23.67 17.67 -4.14
C TYR A 600 -24.50 18.64 -3.29
N GLN A 601 -24.38 18.62 -1.96
CA GLN A 601 -25.06 19.59 -1.09
C GLN A 601 -24.58 21.03 -1.37
N GLN A 602 -23.28 21.23 -1.58
CA GLN A 602 -22.72 22.52 -1.98
C GLN A 602 -23.22 22.96 -3.36
N ALA A 603 -23.21 22.06 -4.35
CA ALA A 603 -23.75 22.33 -5.68
C ALA A 603 -25.24 22.68 -5.63
N LEU A 604 -26.01 21.98 -4.79
CA LEU A 604 -27.44 22.20 -4.61
C LEU A 604 -27.72 23.58 -4.02
N ALA A 605 -27.00 23.96 -2.96
CA ALA A 605 -27.11 25.29 -2.34
C ALA A 605 -26.87 26.41 -3.36
N ILE A 606 -25.82 26.30 -4.16
CA ILE A 606 -25.52 27.29 -5.21
C ILE A 606 -26.61 27.27 -6.31
N SER A 607 -27.11 26.09 -6.69
CA SER A 607 -28.19 26.00 -7.70
C SER A 607 -29.52 26.60 -7.21
N TYR A 608 -29.79 26.61 -5.90
CA TYR A 608 -30.90 27.37 -5.30
C TYR A 608 -30.67 28.88 -5.36
N GLU A 609 -29.45 29.35 -5.11
CA GLU A 609 -29.10 30.78 -5.21
C GLU A 609 -29.27 31.31 -6.64
N ILE A 610 -28.91 30.52 -7.67
CA ILE A 610 -29.02 30.92 -9.08
C ILE A 610 -30.43 30.70 -9.64
N GLY A 611 -31.26 29.88 -8.97
CA GLY A 611 -32.60 29.52 -9.46
C GLY A 611 -32.60 28.52 -10.63
N ASP A 612 -31.54 27.73 -10.80
CA ASP A 612 -31.45 26.71 -11.87
C ASP A 612 -32.17 25.41 -11.46
N LEU A 613 -33.46 25.35 -11.79
CA LEU A 613 -34.33 24.20 -11.49
C LEU A 613 -33.85 22.90 -12.16
N GLN A 614 -33.22 22.96 -13.34
CA GLN A 614 -32.73 21.77 -14.05
C GLN A 614 -31.54 21.16 -13.30
N SER A 615 -30.59 21.99 -12.88
CA SER A 615 -29.47 21.53 -12.06
C SER A 615 -29.93 21.02 -10.70
N GLN A 616 -30.89 21.69 -10.04
CA GLN A 616 -31.47 21.24 -8.77
C GLN A 616 -32.04 19.82 -8.87
N ALA A 617 -32.90 19.56 -9.86
CA ALA A 617 -33.51 18.23 -10.06
C ALA A 617 -32.45 17.14 -10.27
N ARG A 618 -31.42 17.43 -11.07
CA ARG A 618 -30.33 16.49 -11.35
C ARG A 618 -29.44 16.23 -10.13
N ILE A 619 -29.09 17.26 -9.35
CA ILE A 619 -28.29 17.12 -8.13
C ILE A 619 -29.08 16.34 -7.07
N LEU A 620 -30.37 16.64 -6.89
CA LEU A 620 -31.25 15.89 -5.98
C LEU A 620 -31.37 14.42 -6.39
N HIS A 621 -31.47 14.12 -7.69
CA HIS A 621 -31.44 12.76 -8.18
C HIS A 621 -30.12 12.05 -7.81
N GLN A 622 -28.97 12.72 -7.96
CA GLN A 622 -27.67 12.16 -7.57
C GLN A 622 -27.54 11.96 -6.04
N LEU A 623 -28.03 12.90 -5.23
CA LEU A 623 -28.09 12.76 -3.77
C LEU A 623 -28.95 11.56 -3.36
N GLY A 624 -30.06 11.31 -4.07
CA GLY A 624 -30.86 10.11 -3.89
C GLY A 624 -30.05 8.83 -4.11
N ILE A 625 -29.21 8.78 -5.15
CA ILE A 625 -28.32 7.63 -5.43
C ILE A 625 -27.28 7.48 -4.32
N VAL A 626 -26.68 8.57 -3.83
CA VAL A 626 -25.71 8.51 -2.72
C VAL A 626 -26.37 7.98 -1.44
N ALA A 627 -27.54 8.51 -1.07
CA ALA A 627 -28.29 8.06 0.08
C ALA A 627 -28.68 6.58 -0.04
N GLN A 628 -29.05 6.11 -1.24
CA GLN A 628 -29.32 4.70 -1.52
C GLN A 628 -28.07 3.83 -1.24
N LYS A 629 -26.88 4.25 -1.70
CA LYS A 629 -25.63 3.51 -1.48
C LYS A 629 -25.18 3.50 -0.02
N GLN A 630 -25.52 4.53 0.75
CA GLN A 630 -25.34 4.58 2.19
C GLN A 630 -26.44 3.83 2.97
N LEU A 631 -27.39 3.17 2.29
CA LEU A 631 -28.53 2.44 2.87
C LEU A 631 -29.52 3.34 3.64
N GLN A 632 -29.55 4.63 3.32
CA GLN A 632 -30.45 5.63 3.89
C GLN A 632 -31.73 5.77 3.05
N TRP A 633 -32.53 4.69 3.04
CA TRP A 633 -33.68 4.55 2.13
C TRP A 633 -34.70 5.69 2.21
N ASN A 634 -35.06 6.13 3.42
CA ASN A 634 -36.03 7.21 3.63
C ASN A 634 -35.53 8.55 3.07
N GLN A 635 -34.23 8.81 3.21
CA GLN A 635 -33.62 10.05 2.73
C GLN A 635 -33.51 10.05 1.20
N ALA A 636 -33.16 8.90 0.62
CA ALA A 636 -33.21 8.71 -0.83
C ALA A 636 -34.60 8.97 -1.41
N GLU A 637 -35.65 8.45 -0.74
CA GLU A 637 -37.04 8.69 -1.14
C GLU A 637 -37.39 10.18 -1.16
N ILE A 638 -37.02 10.94 -0.11
CA ILE A 638 -37.25 12.38 -0.03
C ILE A 638 -36.56 13.12 -1.18
N TYR A 639 -35.29 12.81 -1.45
CA TYR A 639 -34.55 13.46 -2.53
C TYR A 639 -35.15 13.15 -3.91
N TYR A 640 -35.56 11.91 -4.16
CA TYR A 640 -36.24 11.55 -5.40
C TYR A 640 -37.62 12.21 -5.51
N GLN A 641 -38.36 12.40 -4.41
CA GLN A 641 -39.67 13.07 -4.44
C GLN A 641 -39.50 14.54 -4.85
N GLN A 642 -38.49 15.20 -4.29
CA GLN A 642 -38.14 16.57 -4.64
C GLN A 642 -37.68 16.68 -6.10
N ALA A 643 -36.80 15.78 -6.56
CA ALA A 643 -36.35 15.74 -7.96
C ALA A 643 -37.51 15.49 -8.94
N LEU A 644 -38.45 14.61 -8.59
CA LEU A 644 -39.63 14.31 -9.40
C LEU A 644 -40.58 15.51 -9.48
N ALA A 645 -40.79 16.22 -8.35
CA ALA A 645 -41.63 17.41 -8.31
C ALA A 645 -41.07 18.52 -9.21
N ILE A 646 -39.77 18.81 -9.10
CA ILE A 646 -39.10 19.83 -9.93
C ILE A 646 -39.10 19.42 -11.41
N SER A 647 -38.74 18.17 -11.72
CA SER A 647 -38.76 17.68 -13.11
C SER A 647 -40.16 17.67 -13.72
N SER A 648 -41.21 17.50 -12.90
CA SER A 648 -42.61 17.67 -13.32
C SER A 648 -42.97 19.13 -13.62
N GLU A 649 -42.49 20.07 -12.81
CA GLU A 649 -42.71 21.51 -13.00
C GLU A 649 -42.05 22.03 -14.28
N ILE A 650 -40.81 21.62 -14.56
CA ILE A 650 -40.07 22.05 -15.77
C ILE A 650 -40.44 21.25 -17.03
N GLY A 651 -41.29 20.22 -16.90
CA GLY A 651 -41.72 19.36 -18.01
C GLY A 651 -40.65 18.41 -18.56
N ASP A 652 -39.58 18.14 -17.80
CA ASP A 652 -38.50 17.21 -18.21
C ASP A 652 -38.93 15.76 -18.01
N ARG A 653 -39.62 15.20 -19.02
CA ARG A 653 -40.10 13.81 -19.02
C ARG A 653 -38.97 12.78 -18.93
N GLN A 654 -37.76 13.08 -19.42
CA GLN A 654 -36.64 12.15 -19.37
C GLN A 654 -36.16 11.98 -17.93
N SER A 655 -35.92 13.09 -17.22
CA SER A 655 -35.54 13.08 -15.80
C SER A 655 -36.63 12.48 -14.91
N GLN A 656 -37.91 12.70 -15.24
CA GLN A 656 -39.04 12.05 -14.54
C GLN A 656 -38.97 10.51 -14.67
N SER A 657 -38.80 10.00 -15.90
CA SER A 657 -38.68 8.54 -16.14
C SER A 657 -37.50 7.93 -15.38
N HIS A 658 -36.33 8.57 -15.42
CA HIS A 658 -35.14 8.11 -14.69
C HIS A 658 -35.34 8.14 -13.17
N THR A 659 -35.99 9.18 -12.63
CA THR A 659 -36.26 9.29 -11.19
C THR A 659 -37.28 8.25 -10.72
N LEU A 660 -38.33 8.00 -11.50
CA LEU A 660 -39.30 6.94 -11.23
C LEU A 660 -38.68 5.54 -11.30
N HIS A 661 -37.75 5.32 -12.23
CA HIS A 661 -36.98 4.07 -12.28
C HIS A 661 -36.17 3.85 -11.00
N GLN A 662 -35.50 4.89 -10.48
CA GLN A 662 -34.76 4.78 -9.22
C GLN A 662 -35.68 4.59 -8.00
N PHE A 663 -36.86 5.23 -7.98
CA PHE A 663 -37.89 4.94 -6.97
C PHE A 663 -38.29 3.48 -6.97
N GLY A 664 -38.46 2.89 -8.15
CA GLY A 664 -38.73 1.45 -8.29
C GLY A 664 -37.66 0.61 -7.61
N ILE A 665 -36.37 0.94 -7.82
CA ILE A 665 -35.25 0.23 -7.19
C ILE A 665 -35.28 0.40 -5.66
N VAL A 666 -35.49 1.62 -5.15
CA VAL A 666 -35.57 1.86 -3.70
C VAL A 666 -36.74 1.10 -3.06
N ALA A 667 -37.91 1.09 -3.70
CA ALA A 667 -39.07 0.33 -3.23
C ALA A 667 -38.81 -1.19 -3.27
N GLN A 668 -38.09 -1.67 -4.30
CA GLN A 668 -37.68 -3.07 -4.42
C GLN A 668 -36.73 -3.48 -3.28
N GLU A 669 -35.71 -2.68 -2.97
CA GLU A 669 -34.78 -2.92 -1.86
C GLU A 669 -35.49 -2.93 -0.50
N GLN A 670 -36.53 -2.10 -0.34
CA GLN A 670 -37.42 -2.12 0.83
C GLN A 670 -38.44 -3.28 0.83
N ARG A 671 -38.45 -4.12 -0.21
CA ARG A 671 -39.41 -5.22 -0.44
C ARG A 671 -40.86 -4.77 -0.57
N GLN A 672 -41.08 -3.54 -1.03
CA GLN A 672 -42.40 -2.98 -1.34
C GLN A 672 -42.75 -3.25 -2.81
N TRP A 673 -42.98 -4.52 -3.12
CA TRP A 673 -43.11 -5.02 -4.49
C TRP A 673 -44.17 -4.31 -5.32
N ASP A 674 -45.37 -4.11 -4.77
CA ASP A 674 -46.49 -3.48 -5.48
C ASP A 674 -46.16 -2.02 -5.87
N GLN A 675 -45.49 -1.28 -4.98
CA GLN A 675 -45.09 0.10 -5.25
C GLN A 675 -43.96 0.15 -6.27
N ALA A 676 -42.98 -0.75 -6.15
CA ALA A 676 -41.88 -0.85 -7.11
C ALA A 676 -42.41 -1.09 -8.53
N GLU A 677 -43.36 -2.02 -8.69
CA GLU A 677 -43.99 -2.30 -9.96
C GLU A 677 -44.72 -1.07 -10.53
N ILE A 678 -45.48 -0.34 -9.72
CA ILE A 678 -46.16 0.89 -10.15
C ILE A 678 -45.14 1.92 -10.66
N TYR A 679 -44.06 2.16 -9.92
CA TYR A 679 -43.03 3.12 -10.33
C TYR A 679 -42.32 2.70 -11.61
N TYR A 680 -41.97 1.42 -11.76
CA TYR A 680 -41.38 0.91 -13.00
C TYR A 680 -42.34 0.99 -14.18
N GLN A 681 -43.64 0.67 -14.00
CA GLN A 681 -44.64 0.81 -15.06
C GLN A 681 -44.82 2.27 -15.49
N GLN A 682 -44.82 3.22 -14.54
CA GLN A 682 -44.86 4.65 -14.85
C GLN A 682 -43.61 5.11 -15.61
N ALA A 683 -42.42 4.68 -15.16
CA ALA A 683 -41.16 4.98 -15.86
C ALA A 683 -41.14 4.39 -17.28
N LEU A 684 -41.67 3.18 -17.46
CA LEU A 684 -41.80 2.51 -18.75
C LEU A 684 -42.80 3.24 -19.67
N ALA A 685 -43.93 3.71 -19.15
CA ALA A 685 -44.92 4.46 -19.91
C ALA A 685 -44.35 5.79 -20.42
N ILE A 686 -43.65 6.55 -19.55
CA ILE A 686 -43.03 7.82 -19.93
C ILE A 686 -41.90 7.59 -20.94
N SER A 687 -41.02 6.61 -20.71
CA SER A 687 -39.95 6.28 -21.66
C SER A 687 -40.47 5.78 -23.01
N SER A 688 -41.65 5.14 -23.03
CA SER A 688 -42.37 4.79 -24.26
C SER A 688 -42.93 6.01 -24.98
N GLU A 689 -43.50 6.97 -24.26
CA GLU A 689 -44.05 8.22 -24.81
C GLU A 689 -42.95 9.06 -25.50
N ILE A 690 -41.78 9.20 -24.87
CA ILE A 690 -40.67 9.99 -25.41
C ILE A 690 -39.79 9.21 -26.42
N GLY A 691 -40.07 7.92 -26.62
CA GLY A 691 -39.31 7.06 -27.53
C GLY A 691 -37.91 6.65 -27.05
N ASP A 692 -37.62 6.79 -25.75
CA ASP A 692 -36.32 6.38 -25.16
C ASP A 692 -36.27 4.86 -24.98
N ARG A 693 -35.88 4.17 -26.04
CA ARG A 693 -35.74 2.71 -26.07
C ARG A 693 -34.71 2.17 -25.09
N LEU A 694 -33.66 2.93 -24.77
CA LEU A 694 -32.63 2.49 -23.81
C LEU A 694 -33.20 2.41 -22.39
N SER A 695 -33.92 3.45 -21.96
CA SER A 695 -34.56 3.48 -20.64
C SER A 695 -35.69 2.44 -20.53
N GLN A 696 -36.42 2.17 -21.61
CA GLN A 696 -37.40 1.09 -21.67
C GLN A 696 -36.74 -0.27 -21.43
N ALA A 697 -35.68 -0.61 -22.16
CA ALA A 697 -34.97 -1.88 -22.00
C ALA A 697 -34.42 -2.06 -20.58
N ARG A 698 -33.85 -0.99 -20.00
CA ARG A 698 -33.36 -0.99 -18.61
C ARG A 698 -34.48 -1.23 -17.59
N THR A 699 -35.62 -0.57 -17.76
CA THR A 699 -36.76 -0.72 -16.85
C THR A 699 -37.39 -2.11 -16.94
N LEU A 700 -37.52 -2.65 -18.15
CA LEU A 700 -37.96 -4.03 -18.36
C LEU A 700 -37.00 -5.05 -17.75
N HIS A 701 -35.69 -4.82 -17.88
CA HIS A 701 -34.69 -5.67 -17.24
C HIS A 701 -34.84 -5.67 -15.70
N GLN A 702 -35.08 -4.52 -15.08
CA GLN A 702 -35.31 -4.44 -13.62
C GLN A 702 -36.63 -5.09 -13.20
N LEU A 703 -37.71 -4.93 -13.98
CA LEU A 703 -38.95 -5.67 -13.77
C LEU A 703 -38.73 -7.19 -13.84
N GLY A 704 -37.86 -7.64 -14.75
CA GLY A 704 -37.43 -9.04 -14.83
C GLY A 704 -36.70 -9.51 -13.55
N LEU A 705 -35.75 -8.73 -13.05
CA LEU A 705 -35.04 -9.02 -11.80
C LEU A 705 -35.99 -9.07 -10.60
N MET A 706 -36.90 -8.10 -10.49
CA MET A 706 -37.91 -8.05 -9.44
C MET A 706 -38.84 -9.28 -9.48
N ALA A 707 -39.32 -9.67 -10.67
CA ALA A 707 -40.14 -10.87 -10.83
C ALA A 707 -39.35 -12.14 -10.49
N GLN A 708 -38.05 -12.19 -10.82
CA GLN A 708 -37.15 -13.29 -10.45
C GLN A 708 -37.00 -13.42 -8.92
N GLU A 709 -36.80 -12.31 -8.21
CA GLU A 709 -36.72 -12.28 -6.73
C GLU A 709 -38.01 -12.78 -6.07
N GLN A 710 -39.16 -12.49 -6.67
CA GLN A 710 -40.47 -13.01 -6.26
C GLN A 710 -40.73 -14.46 -6.71
N ARG A 711 -39.79 -15.07 -7.44
CA ARG A 711 -39.89 -16.41 -8.06
C ARG A 711 -41.04 -16.55 -9.06
N GLN A 712 -41.43 -15.46 -9.71
CA GLN A 712 -42.38 -15.43 -10.82
C GLN A 712 -41.65 -15.64 -12.15
N TRP A 713 -41.18 -16.87 -12.35
CA TRP A 713 -40.27 -17.23 -13.43
C TRP A 713 -40.78 -16.90 -14.83
N ASP A 714 -42.04 -17.21 -15.13
CA ASP A 714 -42.63 -16.97 -16.45
C ASP A 714 -42.69 -15.47 -16.79
N GLN A 715 -43.04 -14.64 -15.79
CA GLN A 715 -43.14 -13.20 -15.96
C GLN A 715 -41.75 -12.55 -16.08
N ALA A 716 -40.78 -13.03 -15.30
CA ALA A 716 -39.39 -12.61 -15.42
C ALA A 716 -38.83 -12.89 -16.82
N GLU A 717 -39.08 -14.09 -17.36
CA GLU A 717 -38.65 -14.46 -18.71
C GLU A 717 -39.25 -13.54 -19.78
N ILE A 718 -40.54 -13.22 -19.68
CA ILE A 718 -41.20 -12.29 -20.62
C ILE A 718 -40.53 -10.91 -20.58
N TYR A 719 -40.29 -10.35 -19.40
CA TYR A 719 -39.65 -9.05 -19.28
C TYR A 719 -38.21 -9.04 -19.81
N TYR A 720 -37.43 -10.08 -19.50
CA TYR A 720 -36.08 -10.21 -20.05
C TYR A 720 -36.07 -10.39 -21.57
N GLN A 721 -36.99 -11.17 -22.13
CA GLN A 721 -37.11 -11.32 -23.59
C GLN A 721 -37.49 -9.99 -24.26
N GLN A 722 -38.39 -9.21 -23.66
CA GLN A 722 -38.74 -7.87 -24.15
C GLN A 722 -37.54 -6.91 -24.07
N ALA A 723 -36.80 -6.90 -22.96
CA ALA A 723 -35.58 -6.11 -22.81
C ALA A 723 -34.50 -6.52 -23.82
N LEU A 724 -34.36 -7.83 -24.08
CA LEU A 724 -33.45 -8.38 -25.08
C LEU A 724 -33.84 -7.97 -26.50
N ALA A 725 -35.13 -8.01 -26.84
CA ALA A 725 -35.64 -7.58 -28.14
C ALA A 725 -35.36 -6.09 -28.38
N ILE A 726 -35.67 -5.22 -27.42
CA ILE A 726 -35.41 -3.78 -27.55
C ILE A 726 -33.90 -3.49 -27.63
N SER A 727 -33.09 -4.12 -26.77
CA SER A 727 -31.63 -3.94 -26.82
C SER A 727 -31.02 -4.47 -28.13
N SER A 728 -31.63 -5.47 -28.76
CA SER A 728 -31.29 -5.93 -30.12
C SER A 728 -31.64 -4.90 -31.19
N GLU A 729 -32.82 -4.27 -31.10
CA GLU A 729 -33.26 -3.22 -32.02
C GLU A 729 -32.31 -2.01 -32.01
N ILE A 730 -31.90 -1.54 -30.82
CA ILE A 730 -30.98 -0.40 -30.69
C ILE A 730 -29.50 -0.79 -30.82
N SER A 731 -29.19 -2.06 -31.12
CA SER A 731 -27.82 -2.60 -31.19
C SER A 731 -26.98 -2.35 -29.94
N ASP A 732 -27.61 -2.29 -28.76
CA ASP A 732 -26.93 -2.21 -27.47
C ASP A 732 -26.45 -3.60 -27.04
N LEU A 733 -25.30 -3.99 -27.57
CA LEU A 733 -24.67 -5.28 -27.31
C LEU A 733 -24.33 -5.49 -25.82
N PHE A 734 -24.09 -4.41 -25.05
CA PHE A 734 -23.80 -4.53 -23.61
C PHE A 734 -25.04 -4.98 -22.84
N SER A 735 -26.17 -4.31 -23.04
CA SER A 735 -27.44 -4.68 -22.38
C SER A 735 -27.95 -6.05 -22.84
N GLN A 736 -27.72 -6.42 -24.11
CA GLN A 736 -28.01 -7.78 -24.60
C GLN A 736 -27.22 -8.84 -23.85
N ALA A 737 -25.89 -8.70 -23.77
CA ALA A 737 -25.03 -9.64 -23.05
C ALA A 737 -25.40 -9.74 -21.57
N HIS A 738 -25.73 -8.60 -20.95
CA HIS A 738 -26.15 -8.57 -19.54
C HIS A 738 -27.48 -9.30 -19.32
N THR A 739 -28.48 -9.05 -20.17
CA THR A 739 -29.80 -9.70 -20.08
C THR A 739 -29.72 -11.20 -20.33
N LEU A 740 -28.93 -11.63 -21.32
CA LEU A 740 -28.65 -13.05 -21.56
C LEU A 740 -27.96 -13.72 -20.37
N HIS A 741 -27.01 -13.04 -19.73
CA HIS A 741 -26.38 -13.55 -18.53
C HIS A 741 -27.37 -13.74 -17.37
N GLN A 742 -28.33 -12.82 -17.18
CA GLN A 742 -29.38 -12.97 -16.16
C GLN A 742 -30.37 -14.09 -16.50
N LEU A 743 -30.77 -14.22 -17.77
CA LEU A 743 -31.55 -15.37 -18.24
C LEU A 743 -30.84 -16.71 -17.98
N GLY A 744 -29.50 -16.73 -18.13
CA GLY A 744 -28.66 -17.87 -17.75
C GLY A 744 -28.73 -18.19 -16.25
N LEU A 745 -28.61 -17.17 -15.39
CA LEU A 745 -28.72 -17.33 -13.93
C LEU A 745 -30.10 -17.85 -13.51
N MET A 746 -31.16 -17.26 -14.07
CA MET A 746 -32.53 -17.69 -13.84
C MET A 746 -32.76 -19.15 -14.26
N ALA A 747 -32.27 -19.55 -15.44
CA ALA A 747 -32.35 -20.93 -15.90
C ALA A 747 -31.54 -21.89 -15.01
N GLN A 748 -30.39 -21.45 -14.48
CA GLN A 748 -29.59 -22.20 -13.52
C GLN A 748 -30.34 -22.42 -12.19
N GLU A 749 -30.99 -21.39 -11.64
CA GLU A 749 -31.82 -21.49 -10.43
C GLU A 749 -32.97 -22.49 -10.59
N GLN A 750 -33.55 -22.56 -11.78
CA GLN A 750 -34.58 -23.55 -12.15
C GLN A 750 -34.00 -24.94 -12.49
N ARG A 751 -32.68 -25.11 -12.43
CA ARG A 751 -31.95 -26.34 -12.82
C ARG A 751 -32.13 -26.74 -14.28
N GLN A 752 -32.41 -25.78 -15.16
CA GLN A 752 -32.48 -25.96 -16.62
C GLN A 752 -31.09 -25.80 -17.25
N TRP A 753 -30.20 -26.75 -16.92
CA TRP A 753 -28.76 -26.67 -17.22
C TRP A 753 -28.43 -26.38 -18.68
N ASN A 754 -29.08 -27.06 -19.63
CA ASN A 754 -28.82 -26.89 -21.06
C ASN A 754 -29.19 -25.49 -21.55
N GLN A 755 -30.30 -24.93 -21.04
CA GLN A 755 -30.77 -23.61 -21.45
C GLN A 755 -29.90 -22.51 -20.83
N ALA A 756 -29.48 -22.69 -19.58
CA ALA A 756 -28.52 -21.82 -18.91
C ALA A 756 -27.18 -21.76 -19.68
N GLU A 757 -26.67 -22.92 -20.10
CA GLU A 757 -25.43 -22.98 -20.89
C GLU A 757 -25.54 -22.23 -22.22
N ILE A 758 -26.66 -22.39 -22.95
CA ILE A 758 -26.90 -21.67 -24.21
C ILE A 758 -26.89 -20.15 -23.97
N TYR A 759 -27.62 -19.67 -22.94
CA TYR A 759 -27.66 -18.24 -22.64
C TYR A 759 -26.29 -17.68 -22.23
N TYR A 760 -25.52 -18.42 -21.42
CA TYR A 760 -24.17 -18.01 -21.06
C TYR A 760 -23.20 -18.02 -22.25
N GLN A 761 -23.28 -19.00 -23.16
CA GLN A 761 -22.46 -19.03 -24.37
C GLN A 761 -22.80 -17.85 -25.30
N GLN A 762 -24.08 -17.50 -25.44
CA GLN A 762 -24.49 -16.32 -26.20
C GLN A 762 -23.98 -15.02 -25.54
N ALA A 763 -24.11 -14.87 -24.23
CA ALA A 763 -23.57 -13.73 -23.49
C ALA A 763 -22.02 -13.64 -23.63
N LEU A 764 -21.34 -14.79 -23.60
CA LEU A 764 -19.89 -14.86 -23.80
C LEU A 764 -19.48 -14.44 -25.22
N ALA A 765 -20.21 -14.89 -26.25
CA ALA A 765 -19.95 -14.51 -27.63
C ALA A 765 -20.13 -13.00 -27.86
N ILE A 766 -21.21 -12.41 -27.33
CA ILE A 766 -21.44 -10.97 -27.44
C ILE A 766 -20.38 -10.19 -26.66
N SER A 767 -20.07 -10.60 -25.42
CA SER A 767 -19.03 -9.95 -24.61
C SER A 767 -17.62 -10.06 -25.23
N SER A 768 -17.35 -11.12 -25.99
CA SER A 768 -16.16 -11.26 -26.84
C SER A 768 -16.15 -10.24 -27.98
N ASN A 769 -17.28 -10.07 -28.67
CA ASN A 769 -17.39 -9.14 -29.80
C ASN A 769 -17.20 -7.67 -29.39
N ILE A 770 -17.72 -7.27 -28.23
CA ILE A 770 -17.56 -5.90 -27.69
C ILE A 770 -16.21 -5.67 -26.99
N GLY A 771 -15.37 -6.70 -26.85
CA GLY A 771 -14.11 -6.60 -26.15
C GLY A 771 -14.22 -6.42 -24.62
N SER A 772 -15.41 -6.65 -24.04
CA SER A 772 -15.62 -6.55 -22.58
C SER A 772 -15.03 -7.76 -21.86
N ARG A 773 -13.72 -7.69 -21.57
CA ARG A 773 -12.98 -8.73 -20.84
C ARG A 773 -13.57 -9.02 -19.46
N LEU A 774 -14.05 -8.01 -18.76
CA LEU A 774 -14.69 -8.17 -17.45
C LEU A 774 -15.97 -9.02 -17.53
N SER A 775 -16.86 -8.74 -18.48
CA SER A 775 -18.10 -9.51 -18.68
C SER A 775 -17.82 -10.96 -19.11
N GLN A 776 -16.78 -11.17 -19.91
CA GLN A 776 -16.32 -12.50 -20.31
C GLN A 776 -15.86 -13.31 -19.08
N ALA A 777 -14.96 -12.75 -18.26
CA ALA A 777 -14.47 -13.40 -17.05
C ALA A 777 -15.61 -13.74 -16.08
N ARG A 778 -16.58 -12.83 -15.91
CA ARG A 778 -17.75 -13.07 -15.06
C ARG A 778 -18.63 -14.21 -15.57
N THR A 779 -18.85 -14.28 -16.88
CA THR A 779 -19.67 -15.34 -17.51
C THR A 779 -18.98 -16.70 -17.46
N LEU A 780 -17.68 -16.73 -17.72
CA LEU A 780 -16.86 -17.95 -17.57
C LEU A 780 -16.83 -18.46 -16.13
N HIS A 781 -16.72 -17.57 -15.15
CA HIS A 781 -16.82 -17.94 -13.74
C HIS A 781 -18.18 -18.56 -13.39
N GLN A 782 -19.29 -18.05 -13.93
CA GLN A 782 -20.62 -18.66 -13.73
C GLN A 782 -20.76 -20.01 -14.42
N LEU A 783 -20.26 -20.17 -15.65
CA LEU A 783 -20.18 -21.47 -16.32
C LEU A 783 -19.38 -22.48 -15.50
N GLY A 784 -18.29 -22.04 -14.85
CA GLY A 784 -17.51 -22.85 -13.91
C GLY A 784 -18.33 -23.29 -12.68
N LEU A 785 -19.08 -22.37 -12.07
CA LEU A 785 -19.96 -22.69 -10.93
C LEU A 785 -21.06 -23.68 -11.32
N MET A 786 -21.70 -23.46 -12.47
CA MET A 786 -22.72 -24.35 -13.01
C MET A 786 -22.16 -25.76 -13.26
N ALA A 787 -20.95 -25.87 -13.85
CA ALA A 787 -20.28 -27.16 -14.03
C ALA A 787 -19.93 -27.81 -12.68
N GLN A 788 -19.58 -27.02 -11.66
CA GLN A 788 -19.33 -27.49 -10.30
C GLN A 788 -20.58 -28.09 -9.65
N GLU A 789 -21.74 -27.44 -9.78
CA GLU A 789 -23.03 -27.93 -9.28
C GLU A 789 -23.44 -29.26 -9.94
N GLN A 790 -23.12 -29.42 -11.23
CA GLN A 790 -23.30 -30.67 -11.97
C GLN A 790 -22.22 -31.73 -11.67
N ARG A 791 -21.24 -31.43 -10.80
CA ARG A 791 -20.08 -32.27 -10.46
C ARG A 791 -19.18 -32.59 -11.67
N GLN A 792 -19.19 -31.74 -12.70
CA GLN A 792 -18.31 -31.83 -13.87
C GLN A 792 -16.98 -31.11 -13.58
N TRP A 793 -16.19 -31.67 -12.66
CA TRP A 793 -15.01 -31.01 -12.10
C TRP A 793 -13.97 -30.58 -13.15
N ASN A 794 -13.74 -31.39 -14.19
CA ASN A 794 -12.79 -31.07 -15.26
C ASN A 794 -13.25 -29.88 -16.10
N GLN A 795 -14.54 -29.79 -16.40
CA GLN A 795 -15.10 -28.69 -17.20
C GLN A 795 -15.13 -27.39 -16.39
N ALA A 796 -15.46 -27.48 -15.09
CA ALA A 796 -15.38 -26.36 -14.17
C ALA A 796 -13.96 -25.77 -14.11
N GLU A 797 -12.94 -26.64 -14.02
CA GLU A 797 -11.54 -26.23 -14.02
C GLU A 797 -11.14 -25.47 -15.29
N ILE A 798 -11.55 -25.93 -16.47
CA ILE A 798 -11.27 -25.26 -17.75
C ILE A 798 -11.89 -23.86 -17.76
N TYR A 799 -13.16 -23.73 -17.39
CA TYR A 799 -13.83 -22.42 -17.36
C TYR A 799 -13.19 -21.46 -16.35
N TYR A 800 -12.81 -21.95 -15.16
CA TYR A 800 -12.11 -21.13 -14.19
C TYR A 800 -10.71 -20.73 -14.63
N GLN A 801 -9.95 -21.59 -15.30
CA GLN A 801 -8.64 -21.23 -15.85
C GLN A 801 -8.76 -20.14 -16.93
N GLN A 802 -9.77 -20.22 -17.80
CA GLN A 802 -10.04 -19.17 -18.78
C GLN A 802 -10.43 -17.85 -18.09
N ALA A 803 -11.31 -17.89 -17.08
CA ALA A 803 -11.67 -16.72 -16.30
C ALA A 803 -10.45 -16.12 -15.56
N LEU A 804 -9.55 -16.97 -15.04
CA LEU A 804 -8.34 -16.56 -14.35
C LEU A 804 -7.37 -15.86 -15.31
N ALA A 805 -7.19 -16.39 -16.52
CA ALA A 805 -6.34 -15.77 -17.54
C ALA A 805 -6.84 -14.36 -17.88
N ILE A 806 -8.14 -14.20 -18.14
CA ILE A 806 -8.74 -12.90 -18.46
C ILE A 806 -8.66 -11.93 -17.27
N SER A 807 -8.95 -12.39 -16.05
CA SER A 807 -8.85 -11.55 -14.85
C SER A 807 -7.40 -11.14 -14.53
N SER A 808 -6.42 -11.95 -14.93
CA SER A 808 -4.99 -11.61 -14.88
C SER A 808 -4.61 -10.55 -15.91
N GLU A 809 -5.11 -10.66 -17.15
CA GLU A 809 -4.89 -9.68 -18.21
C GLU A 809 -5.42 -8.29 -17.86
N ILE A 810 -6.59 -8.21 -17.21
CA ILE A 810 -7.20 -6.92 -16.81
C ILE A 810 -6.69 -6.38 -15.47
N GLY A 811 -5.82 -7.12 -14.75
CA GLY A 811 -5.32 -6.72 -13.44
C GLY A 811 -6.36 -6.76 -12.30
N ASP A 812 -7.49 -7.45 -12.47
CA ASP A 812 -8.54 -7.57 -11.44
C ASP A 812 -8.14 -8.62 -10.39
N ARG A 813 -7.36 -8.18 -9.40
CA ARG A 813 -6.86 -9.01 -8.29
C ARG A 813 -7.98 -9.64 -7.46
N LEU A 814 -9.11 -8.95 -7.28
CA LEU A 814 -10.24 -9.45 -6.49
C LEU A 814 -10.94 -10.63 -7.19
N SER A 815 -11.23 -10.50 -8.48
CA SER A 815 -11.77 -11.61 -9.25
C SER A 815 -10.79 -12.78 -9.33
N GLN A 816 -9.50 -12.52 -9.48
CA GLN A 816 -8.46 -13.57 -9.47
C GLN A 816 -8.50 -14.38 -8.17
N ALA A 817 -8.51 -13.72 -7.00
CA ALA A 817 -8.58 -14.40 -5.71
C ALA A 817 -9.84 -15.28 -5.60
N ARG A 818 -10.99 -14.78 -6.03
CA ARG A 818 -12.25 -15.56 -6.02
C ARG A 818 -12.19 -16.77 -6.94
N ILE A 819 -11.65 -16.63 -8.15
CA ILE A 819 -11.53 -17.72 -9.12
C ILE A 819 -10.51 -18.77 -8.62
N LEU A 820 -9.36 -18.33 -8.09
CA LEU A 820 -8.36 -19.21 -7.49
C LEU A 820 -8.92 -20.01 -6.30
N HIS A 821 -9.75 -19.38 -5.49
CA HIS A 821 -10.44 -20.07 -4.40
C HIS A 821 -11.37 -21.18 -4.93
N GLN A 822 -12.15 -20.92 -5.99
CA GLN A 822 -12.99 -21.96 -6.61
C GLN A 822 -12.13 -23.07 -7.25
N LEU A 823 -11.02 -22.74 -7.90
CA LEU A 823 -10.05 -23.73 -8.40
C LEU A 823 -9.47 -24.59 -7.27
N GLY A 824 -9.23 -24.00 -6.10
CA GLY A 824 -8.85 -24.71 -4.87
C GLY A 824 -9.90 -25.74 -4.44
N ILE A 825 -11.18 -25.35 -4.42
CA ILE A 825 -12.30 -26.24 -4.10
C ILE A 825 -12.42 -27.37 -5.14
N VAL A 826 -12.34 -27.05 -6.43
CA VAL A 826 -12.40 -28.05 -7.51
C VAL A 826 -11.24 -29.04 -7.37
N ALA A 827 -10.03 -28.57 -7.12
CA ALA A 827 -8.86 -29.42 -6.89
C ALA A 827 -9.02 -30.30 -5.63
N GLN A 828 -9.59 -29.79 -4.54
CA GLN A 828 -9.94 -30.59 -3.35
C GLN A 828 -10.92 -31.72 -3.69
N LYS A 829 -11.99 -31.42 -4.42
CA LYS A 829 -13.00 -32.43 -4.81
C LYS A 829 -12.43 -33.49 -5.76
N GLN A 830 -11.44 -33.13 -6.57
CA GLN A 830 -10.67 -34.06 -7.40
C GLN A 830 -9.55 -34.79 -6.62
N ARG A 831 -9.37 -34.53 -5.32
CA ARG A 831 -8.28 -35.05 -4.47
C ARG A 831 -6.86 -34.68 -4.96
N GLN A 832 -6.73 -33.55 -5.66
CA GLN A 832 -5.46 -32.99 -6.12
C GLN A 832 -4.91 -32.00 -5.08
N TRP A 833 -4.52 -32.52 -3.92
CA TRP A 833 -4.20 -31.72 -2.73
C TRP A 833 -3.09 -30.68 -2.95
N ASN A 834 -2.01 -31.05 -3.62
CA ASN A 834 -0.89 -30.14 -3.94
C ASN A 834 -1.33 -28.95 -4.81
N ARG A 835 -2.27 -29.18 -5.74
CA ARG A 835 -2.79 -28.10 -6.60
C ARG A 835 -3.73 -27.20 -5.81
N ALA A 836 -4.58 -27.78 -4.95
CA ALA A 836 -5.44 -27.02 -4.05
C ALA A 836 -4.61 -26.10 -3.13
N GLU A 837 -3.56 -26.64 -2.51
CA GLU A 837 -2.63 -25.89 -1.65
C GLU A 837 -1.96 -24.75 -2.44
N SER A 838 -1.45 -25.01 -3.65
CA SER A 838 -0.88 -23.97 -4.50
C SER A 838 -1.87 -22.85 -4.85
N TYR A 839 -3.13 -23.19 -5.17
CA TYR A 839 -4.15 -22.18 -5.42
C TYR A 839 -4.47 -21.36 -4.18
N TYR A 840 -4.61 -21.99 -3.01
CA TYR A 840 -4.89 -21.26 -1.77
C TYR A 840 -3.73 -20.38 -1.32
N HIS A 841 -2.47 -20.77 -1.53
CA HIS A 841 -1.33 -19.88 -1.28
C HIS A 841 -1.37 -18.64 -2.18
N ARG A 842 -1.71 -18.79 -3.46
CA ARG A 842 -1.89 -17.64 -4.35
C ARG A 842 -3.04 -16.71 -3.93
N VAL A 843 -4.13 -17.27 -3.40
CA VAL A 843 -5.21 -16.46 -2.79
C VAL A 843 -4.67 -15.69 -1.58
N LEU A 844 -3.90 -16.36 -0.73
CA LEU A 844 -3.30 -15.76 0.46
C LEU A 844 -2.38 -14.58 0.12
N ASP A 845 -1.54 -14.72 -0.92
CA ASP A 845 -0.67 -13.66 -1.40
C ASP A 845 -1.48 -12.41 -1.81
N ILE A 846 -2.56 -12.59 -2.57
CA ILE A 846 -3.45 -11.50 -2.98
C ILE A 846 -4.15 -10.87 -1.75
N CYS A 847 -4.60 -11.68 -0.79
CA CYS A 847 -5.23 -11.16 0.41
C CYS A 847 -4.25 -10.42 1.33
N ILE A 848 -2.95 -10.77 1.32
CA ILE A 848 -1.90 -10.03 2.04
C ILE A 848 -1.61 -8.71 1.35
N GLU A 849 -1.48 -8.69 0.02
CA GLU A 849 -1.32 -7.46 -0.77
C GLU A 849 -2.46 -6.47 -0.51
N ASN A 850 -3.70 -6.96 -0.44
CA ASN A 850 -4.90 -6.13 -0.23
C ASN A 850 -5.22 -5.83 1.25
N ASN A 851 -4.40 -6.33 2.19
CA ASN A 851 -4.67 -6.26 3.63
C ASN A 851 -6.06 -6.78 4.05
N ASP A 852 -6.58 -7.78 3.34
CA ASP A 852 -7.89 -8.40 3.60
C ASP A 852 -7.75 -9.55 4.59
N GLN A 853 -7.69 -9.20 5.88
CA GLN A 853 -7.52 -10.17 6.97
C GLN A 853 -8.68 -11.18 7.05
N TYR A 854 -9.91 -10.78 6.68
CA TYR A 854 -11.07 -11.68 6.72
C TYR A 854 -10.90 -12.84 5.72
N ASN A 855 -10.56 -12.53 4.47
CA ASN A 855 -10.31 -13.58 3.46
C ASN A 855 -9.02 -14.37 3.73
N GLN A 856 -8.01 -13.78 4.38
CA GLN A 856 -6.85 -14.53 4.89
C GLN A 856 -7.28 -15.62 5.89
N ALA A 857 -8.14 -15.29 6.85
CA ALA A 857 -8.61 -16.25 7.85
C ALA A 857 -9.41 -17.41 7.22
N HIS A 858 -10.24 -17.10 6.22
CA HIS A 858 -10.95 -18.13 5.46
C HIS A 858 -9.98 -19.04 4.68
N THR A 859 -8.98 -18.46 4.03
CA THR A 859 -7.99 -19.20 3.23
C THR A 859 -7.11 -20.08 4.10
N PHE A 860 -6.65 -19.61 5.26
CA PHE A 860 -5.95 -20.43 6.25
C PHE A 860 -6.81 -21.61 6.74
N HIS A 861 -8.10 -21.38 6.96
CA HIS A 861 -9.01 -22.47 7.32
C HIS A 861 -9.10 -23.53 6.21
N GLN A 862 -9.17 -23.13 4.94
CA GLN A 862 -9.17 -24.07 3.82
C GLN A 862 -7.84 -24.81 3.66
N LEU A 863 -6.70 -24.13 3.84
CA LEU A 863 -5.37 -24.78 3.87
C LEU A 863 -5.27 -25.81 5.01
N GLY A 864 -5.86 -25.51 6.18
CA GLY A 864 -5.98 -26.45 7.28
C GLY A 864 -6.75 -27.72 6.89
N ILE A 865 -7.87 -27.57 6.18
CA ILE A 865 -8.66 -28.71 5.66
C ILE A 865 -7.83 -29.53 4.66
N VAL A 866 -7.13 -28.87 3.73
CA VAL A 866 -6.26 -29.56 2.75
C VAL A 866 -5.15 -30.33 3.46
N ALA A 867 -4.49 -29.74 4.46
CA ALA A 867 -3.44 -30.39 5.24
C ALA A 867 -3.98 -31.59 6.04
N GLN A 868 -5.20 -31.47 6.58
CA GLN A 868 -5.89 -32.56 7.28
C GLN A 868 -6.23 -33.74 6.35
N GLU A 869 -6.73 -33.48 5.13
CA GLU A 869 -6.96 -34.53 4.12
C GLU A 869 -5.66 -35.20 3.65
N GLN A 870 -4.53 -34.51 3.75
CA GLN A 870 -3.18 -35.06 3.52
C GLN A 870 -2.59 -35.79 4.75
N HIS A 871 -3.31 -35.81 5.88
CA HIS A 871 -2.82 -36.30 7.19
C HIS A 871 -1.59 -35.55 7.73
N HIS A 872 -1.36 -34.31 7.31
CA HIS A 872 -0.33 -33.42 7.86
C HIS A 872 -0.87 -32.66 9.08
N TRP A 873 -1.14 -33.38 10.16
CA TRP A 873 -1.84 -32.87 11.35
C TRP A 873 -1.21 -31.62 11.99
N ASN A 874 0.12 -31.58 12.10
CA ASN A 874 0.85 -30.42 12.64
C ASN A 874 0.68 -29.16 11.78
N GLN A 875 0.67 -29.31 10.45
CA GLN A 875 0.47 -28.20 9.53
C GLN A 875 -0.99 -27.72 9.56
N ALA A 876 -1.94 -28.67 9.61
CA ALA A 876 -3.35 -28.36 9.75
C ALA A 876 -3.62 -27.55 11.03
N GLU A 877 -3.05 -27.98 12.16
CA GLU A 877 -3.16 -27.26 13.42
C GLU A 877 -2.58 -25.84 13.33
N HIS A 878 -1.40 -25.68 12.71
CA HIS A 878 -0.79 -24.37 12.51
C HIS A 878 -1.69 -23.42 11.70
N TYR A 879 -2.23 -23.90 10.57
CA TYR A 879 -3.13 -23.11 9.75
C TYR A 879 -4.44 -22.77 10.46
N TYR A 880 -5.03 -23.71 11.20
CA TYR A 880 -6.23 -23.44 11.99
C TYR A 880 -5.97 -22.44 13.13
N GLN A 881 -4.80 -22.48 13.78
CA GLN A 881 -4.43 -21.49 14.80
C GLN A 881 -4.27 -20.09 14.20
N GLN A 882 -3.67 -19.97 13.01
CA GLN A 882 -3.58 -18.69 12.28
C GLN A 882 -4.97 -18.16 11.91
N ALA A 883 -5.84 -19.01 11.36
CA ALA A 883 -7.23 -18.65 11.06
C ALA A 883 -7.99 -18.21 12.33
N LEU A 884 -7.80 -18.92 13.44
CA LEU A 884 -8.47 -18.63 14.71
C LEU A 884 -8.03 -17.28 15.29
N ALA A 885 -6.72 -16.98 15.26
CA ALA A 885 -6.19 -15.72 15.79
C ALA A 885 -6.85 -14.50 15.10
N ILE A 886 -6.98 -14.55 13.77
CA ILE A 886 -7.63 -13.49 13.01
C ILE A 886 -9.14 -13.44 13.31
N LYS A 887 -9.83 -14.59 13.37
CA LYS A 887 -11.27 -14.62 13.68
C LYS A 887 -11.59 -14.09 15.09
N ILE A 888 -10.66 -14.20 16.04
CA ILE A 888 -10.76 -13.59 17.37
C ILE A 888 -10.62 -12.07 17.29
N GLU A 889 -9.65 -11.57 16.52
CA GLU A 889 -9.46 -10.12 16.29
C GLU A 889 -10.70 -9.47 15.67
N PHE A 890 -11.35 -10.14 14.72
CA PHE A 890 -12.57 -9.68 14.06
C PHE A 890 -13.87 -9.93 14.84
N ASN A 891 -13.78 -10.59 16.00
CA ASN A 891 -14.94 -11.00 16.80
C ASN A 891 -16.00 -11.83 16.02
N ASP A 892 -15.57 -12.58 15.00
CA ASP A 892 -16.44 -13.52 14.27
C ASP A 892 -16.60 -14.82 15.08
N ARG A 893 -17.45 -14.75 16.08
CA ARG A 893 -17.65 -15.85 17.03
C ARG A 893 -18.17 -17.11 16.33
N TYR A 894 -19.09 -17.00 15.37
CA TYR A 894 -19.63 -18.18 14.70
C TYR A 894 -18.56 -18.94 13.92
N SER A 895 -17.70 -18.25 13.15
CA SER A 895 -16.60 -18.89 12.41
C SER A 895 -15.50 -19.45 13.33
N GLN A 896 -15.32 -18.90 14.54
CA GLN A 896 -14.43 -19.49 15.55
C GLN A 896 -14.91 -20.89 15.94
N ALA A 897 -16.23 -21.12 16.06
CA ALA A 897 -16.77 -22.43 16.46
C ALA A 897 -16.40 -23.55 15.46
N SER A 898 -16.47 -23.27 14.16
CA SER A 898 -16.02 -24.21 13.13
C SER A 898 -14.51 -24.47 13.22
N THR A 899 -13.72 -23.44 13.48
CA THR A 899 -12.25 -23.56 13.57
C THR A 899 -11.82 -24.34 14.81
N TYR A 900 -12.44 -24.09 15.97
CA TYR A 900 -12.24 -24.88 17.18
C TYR A 900 -12.65 -26.34 16.98
N HIS A 901 -13.74 -26.60 16.26
CA HIS A 901 -14.15 -27.96 15.95
C HIS A 901 -13.10 -28.70 15.11
N GLN A 902 -12.53 -28.05 14.08
CA GLN A 902 -11.46 -28.65 13.27
C GLN A 902 -10.14 -28.81 14.03
N LEU A 903 -9.78 -27.87 14.91
CA LEU A 903 -8.65 -28.04 15.84
C LEU A 903 -8.85 -29.23 16.77
N GLY A 904 -10.10 -29.45 17.23
CA GLY A 904 -10.47 -30.62 18.02
C GLY A 904 -10.22 -31.93 17.25
N ILE A 905 -10.58 -31.99 15.97
CA ILE A 905 -10.32 -33.15 15.10
C ILE A 905 -8.81 -33.35 14.92
N ALA A 906 -8.07 -32.30 14.58
CA ALA A 906 -6.62 -32.38 14.39
C ALA A 906 -5.89 -32.83 15.67
N ALA A 907 -6.34 -32.38 16.85
CA ALA A 907 -5.79 -32.82 18.14
C ALA A 907 -6.20 -34.25 18.51
N GLN A 908 -7.41 -34.68 18.15
CA GLN A 908 -7.91 -36.05 18.34
C GLN A 908 -7.07 -37.07 17.57
N GLU A 909 -6.79 -36.79 16.30
CA GLU A 909 -5.97 -37.65 15.43
C GLU A 909 -4.50 -37.72 15.87
N GLN A 910 -4.02 -36.70 16.59
CA GLN A 910 -2.71 -36.70 17.26
C GLN A 910 -2.72 -37.36 18.65
N HIS A 911 -3.87 -37.87 19.11
CA HIS A 911 -4.07 -38.42 20.46
C HIS A 911 -3.85 -37.43 21.61
N HIS A 912 -3.96 -36.12 21.36
CA HIS A 912 -3.92 -35.07 22.37
C HIS A 912 -5.32 -34.89 23.02
N TRP A 913 -5.79 -35.92 23.72
CA TRP A 913 -7.18 -36.03 24.21
C TRP A 913 -7.67 -34.81 25.01
N ASN A 914 -6.87 -34.29 25.93
CA ASN A 914 -7.23 -33.14 26.77
C ASN A 914 -7.38 -31.85 25.95
N GLN A 915 -6.52 -31.66 24.93
CA GLN A 915 -6.59 -30.48 24.05
C GLN A 915 -7.80 -30.58 23.11
N ALA A 916 -8.04 -31.77 22.55
CA ALA A 916 -9.21 -32.04 21.72
C ALA A 916 -10.51 -31.77 22.48
N GLU A 917 -10.61 -32.26 23.73
CA GLU A 917 -11.76 -31.99 24.60
C GLU A 917 -11.96 -30.48 24.82
N HIS A 918 -10.89 -29.75 25.15
CA HIS A 918 -10.95 -28.30 25.35
C HIS A 918 -11.46 -27.57 24.10
N TYR A 919 -10.92 -27.89 22.93
CA TYR A 919 -11.36 -27.28 21.67
C TYR A 919 -12.81 -27.61 21.33
N TYR A 920 -13.25 -28.86 21.53
CA TYR A 920 -14.64 -29.22 21.30
C TYR A 920 -15.59 -28.55 22.30
N GLN A 921 -15.21 -28.38 23.56
CA GLN A 921 -16.00 -27.64 24.55
C GLN A 921 -16.15 -26.16 24.17
N GLN A 922 -15.09 -25.51 23.70
CA GLN A 922 -15.14 -24.13 23.18
C GLN A 922 -16.07 -24.04 21.96
N ALA A 923 -15.94 -24.95 20.99
CA ALA A 923 -16.82 -25.01 19.82
C ALA A 923 -18.28 -25.22 20.22
N LEU A 924 -18.55 -26.10 21.18
CA LEU A 924 -19.89 -26.40 21.67
C LEU A 924 -20.53 -25.19 22.36
N ALA A 925 -19.79 -24.51 23.23
CA ALA A 925 -20.29 -23.33 23.94
C ALA A 925 -20.77 -22.24 22.96
N ILE A 926 -20.01 -22.00 21.90
CA ILE A 926 -20.38 -21.03 20.86
C ILE A 926 -21.58 -21.53 20.04
N LYS A 927 -21.61 -22.81 19.64
CA LYS A 927 -22.74 -23.37 18.89
C LYS A 927 -24.05 -23.32 19.69
N ILE A 928 -23.98 -23.41 21.02
CA ILE A 928 -25.14 -23.22 21.91
C ILE A 928 -25.60 -21.77 21.91
N GLU A 929 -24.68 -20.82 22.00
CA GLU A 929 -24.98 -19.39 21.95
C GLU A 929 -25.71 -18.99 20.66
N PHE A 930 -25.27 -19.50 19.51
CA PHE A 930 -25.90 -19.24 18.21
C PHE A 930 -27.12 -20.13 17.92
N ASN A 931 -27.51 -21.01 18.84
CA ASN A 931 -28.58 -21.99 18.67
C ASN A 931 -28.43 -22.87 17.42
N ASP A 932 -27.20 -23.14 16.98
CA ASP A 932 -26.90 -24.05 15.86
C ASP A 932 -26.99 -25.51 16.35
N ARG A 933 -28.24 -25.98 16.52
CA ARG A 933 -28.50 -27.30 17.10
C ARG A 933 -27.91 -28.41 16.25
N TYR A 934 -27.98 -28.34 14.93
CA TYR A 934 -27.44 -29.38 14.06
C TYR A 934 -25.92 -29.55 14.24
N SER A 935 -25.16 -28.46 14.22
CA SER A 935 -23.70 -28.49 14.42
C SER A 935 -23.28 -28.90 15.84
N GLN A 936 -24.16 -28.76 16.84
CA GLN A 936 -23.92 -29.29 18.19
C GLN A 936 -23.86 -30.82 18.18
N ALA A 937 -24.68 -31.49 17.35
CA ALA A 937 -24.74 -32.95 17.32
C ALA A 937 -23.40 -33.60 16.96
N SER A 938 -22.68 -33.07 15.96
CA SER A 938 -21.36 -33.57 15.60
C SER A 938 -20.33 -33.31 16.71
N THR A 939 -20.42 -32.17 17.38
CA THR A 939 -19.52 -31.81 18.49
C THR A 939 -19.74 -32.69 19.71
N TYR A 940 -21.00 -32.95 20.08
CA TYR A 940 -21.35 -33.91 21.12
C TYR A 940 -20.89 -35.32 20.76
N HIS A 941 -21.04 -35.74 19.51
CA HIS A 941 -20.56 -37.05 19.08
C HIS A 941 -19.04 -37.18 19.29
N ASN A 942 -18.25 -36.21 18.84
CA ASN A 942 -16.79 -36.25 18.99
C ASN A 942 -16.37 -36.14 20.47
N LEU A 943 -17.04 -35.31 21.29
CA LEU A 943 -16.82 -35.30 22.74
C LEU A 943 -17.11 -36.66 23.39
N GLY A 944 -18.13 -37.37 22.91
CA GLY A 944 -18.40 -38.75 23.31
C GLY A 944 -17.25 -39.69 22.99
N THR A 945 -16.66 -39.57 21.80
CA THR A 945 -15.48 -40.34 21.38
C THR A 945 -14.27 -40.03 22.26
N ILE A 946 -13.98 -38.76 22.51
CA ILE A 946 -12.88 -38.37 23.41
C ILE A 946 -13.08 -38.90 24.83
N ALA A 947 -14.29 -38.78 25.38
CA ALA A 947 -14.61 -39.31 26.71
C ALA A 947 -14.50 -40.85 26.76
N GLN A 948 -14.83 -41.55 25.68
CA GLN A 948 -14.68 -43.00 25.56
C GLN A 948 -13.20 -43.41 25.57
N GLU A 949 -12.34 -42.72 24.81
CA GLU A 949 -10.88 -42.94 24.81
C GLU A 949 -10.26 -42.67 26.19
N GLN A 950 -10.76 -41.65 26.90
CA GLN A 950 -10.37 -41.36 28.28
C GLN A 950 -10.99 -42.32 29.32
N ARG A 951 -11.80 -43.32 28.90
CA ARG A 951 -12.52 -44.27 29.76
C ARG A 951 -13.53 -43.64 30.73
N GLN A 952 -14.05 -42.46 30.39
CA GLN A 952 -15.11 -41.76 31.12
C GLN A 952 -16.48 -42.21 30.63
N TRP A 953 -16.83 -43.47 30.91
CA TRP A 953 -17.97 -44.16 30.32
C TRP A 953 -19.33 -43.45 30.48
N ASN A 954 -19.58 -42.85 31.65
CA ASN A 954 -20.83 -42.13 31.93
C ASN A 954 -20.94 -40.82 31.13
N GLN A 955 -19.84 -40.09 30.98
CA GLN A 955 -19.80 -38.85 30.20
C GLN A 955 -19.91 -39.14 28.69
N ALA A 956 -19.21 -40.17 28.21
CA ALA A 956 -19.34 -40.63 26.83
C ALA A 956 -20.79 -40.98 26.48
N GLN A 957 -21.47 -41.72 27.37
CA GLN A 957 -22.88 -42.08 27.18
C GLN A 957 -23.77 -40.83 27.14
N TYR A 958 -23.56 -39.87 28.04
CA TYR A 958 -24.32 -38.62 28.05
C TYR A 958 -24.16 -37.86 26.72
N TYR A 959 -22.92 -37.67 26.26
CA TYR A 959 -22.65 -36.94 25.02
C TYR A 959 -23.22 -37.63 23.78
N TYR A 960 -23.07 -38.95 23.65
CA TYR A 960 -23.68 -39.68 22.54
C TYR A 960 -25.21 -39.64 22.58
N GLN A 961 -25.84 -39.67 23.75
CA GLN A 961 -27.29 -39.53 23.86
C GLN A 961 -27.76 -38.14 23.42
N GLN A 962 -27.07 -37.07 23.82
CA GLN A 962 -27.37 -35.71 23.35
C GLN A 962 -27.23 -35.60 21.82
N ALA A 963 -26.12 -36.12 21.26
CA ALA A 963 -25.91 -36.15 19.82
C ALA A 963 -27.04 -36.91 19.09
N LEU A 964 -27.45 -38.06 19.63
CA LEU A 964 -28.50 -38.88 19.04
C LEU A 964 -29.87 -38.18 19.07
N THR A 965 -30.25 -37.56 20.20
CA THR A 965 -31.50 -36.81 20.32
C THR A 965 -31.60 -35.72 19.26
N ILE A 966 -30.52 -34.97 19.05
CA ILE A 966 -30.47 -33.92 18.03
C ILE A 966 -30.53 -34.53 16.62
N LYS A 967 -29.78 -35.60 16.33
CA LYS A 967 -29.81 -36.25 15.01
C LYS A 967 -31.19 -36.83 14.67
N ILE A 968 -31.97 -37.25 15.68
CA ILE A 968 -33.37 -37.66 15.52
C ILE A 968 -34.26 -36.46 15.20
N GLU A 969 -34.10 -35.34 15.90
CA GLU A 969 -34.84 -34.10 15.64
C GLU A 969 -34.68 -33.60 14.19
N PHE A 970 -33.46 -33.67 13.64
CA PHE A 970 -33.17 -33.29 12.26
C PHE A 970 -33.39 -34.41 11.23
N ASN A 971 -33.86 -35.58 11.66
CA ASN A 971 -34.05 -36.77 10.81
C ASN A 971 -32.79 -37.19 10.02
N ASP A 972 -31.60 -36.95 10.57
CA ASP A 972 -30.33 -37.36 9.97
C ASP A 972 -30.06 -38.84 10.28
N ARG A 973 -30.75 -39.72 9.55
CA ARG A 973 -30.75 -41.16 9.82
C ARG A 973 -29.36 -41.78 9.70
N TYR A 974 -28.57 -41.39 8.70
CA TYR A 974 -27.23 -41.93 8.53
C TYR A 974 -26.32 -41.59 9.73
N SER A 975 -26.32 -40.33 10.19
CA SER A 975 -25.56 -39.93 11.38
C SER A 975 -26.07 -40.58 12.67
N GLN A 976 -27.36 -40.93 12.76
CA GLN A 976 -27.91 -41.72 13.87
C GLN A 976 -27.26 -43.10 13.92
N ALA A 977 -27.12 -43.78 12.77
CA ALA A 977 -26.51 -45.11 12.69
C ALA A 977 -25.10 -45.13 13.28
N SER A 978 -24.26 -44.16 12.92
CA SER A 978 -22.90 -44.01 13.49
C SER A 978 -22.92 -43.81 15.01
N THR A 979 -23.91 -43.08 15.53
CA THR A 979 -24.03 -42.83 16.98
C THR A 979 -24.56 -44.05 17.72
N TYR A 980 -25.48 -44.81 17.10
CA TYR A 980 -25.93 -46.10 17.62
C TYR A 980 -24.78 -47.12 17.65
N GLY A 981 -23.93 -47.18 16.63
CA GLY A 981 -22.73 -48.01 16.61
C GLY A 981 -21.81 -47.71 17.81
N GLN A 982 -21.48 -46.42 18.01
CA GLN A 982 -20.64 -46.00 19.14
C GLN A 982 -21.28 -46.27 20.52
N LEU A 983 -22.59 -46.04 20.68
CA LEU A 983 -23.32 -46.41 21.89
C LEU A 983 -23.34 -47.93 22.13
N GLY A 984 -23.35 -48.71 21.05
CA GLY A 984 -23.24 -50.16 21.08
C GLY A 984 -21.90 -50.64 21.61
N LEU A 985 -20.80 -50.10 21.07
CA LEU A 985 -19.43 -50.35 21.52
C LEU A 985 -19.22 -49.92 22.98
N LEU A 986 -19.78 -48.77 23.36
CA LEU A 986 -19.74 -48.27 24.73
C LEU A 986 -20.47 -49.22 25.70
N ALA A 987 -21.63 -49.72 25.30
CA ALA A 987 -22.40 -50.68 26.10
C ALA A 987 -21.73 -52.06 26.18
N GLU A 988 -21.03 -52.49 25.12
CA GLU A 988 -20.17 -53.69 25.13
C GLU A 988 -19.06 -53.54 26.17
N ALA A 989 -18.35 -52.39 26.19
CA ALA A 989 -17.30 -52.10 27.17
C ALA A 989 -17.80 -52.02 28.62
N GLN A 990 -19.08 -51.73 28.83
CA GLN A 990 -19.74 -51.72 30.14
C GLN A 990 -20.41 -53.07 30.50
N GLU A 991 -20.24 -54.12 29.68
CA GLU A 991 -20.86 -55.45 29.83
C GLU A 991 -22.41 -55.41 29.82
N GLN A 992 -23.02 -54.40 29.21
CA GLN A 992 -24.47 -54.25 29.05
C GLN A 992 -24.94 -54.88 27.73
N TRP A 993 -24.84 -56.21 27.64
CA TRP A 993 -25.04 -56.99 26.41
C TRP A 993 -26.38 -56.73 25.70
N ASP A 994 -27.48 -56.60 26.44
CA ASP A 994 -28.81 -56.35 25.86
C ASP A 994 -28.90 -54.99 25.16
N LYS A 995 -28.30 -53.95 25.76
CA LYS A 995 -28.29 -52.60 25.18
C LYS A 995 -27.33 -52.53 24.00
N ALA A 996 -26.15 -53.13 24.12
CA ALA A 996 -25.16 -53.21 23.06
C ALA A 996 -25.77 -53.86 21.80
N ARG A 997 -26.42 -55.01 21.98
CA ARG A 997 -27.17 -55.70 20.93
C ARG A 997 -28.19 -54.79 20.25
N ASN A 998 -29.05 -54.14 21.03
CA ASN A 998 -30.12 -53.31 20.48
C ASN A 998 -29.58 -52.13 19.67
N TYR A 999 -28.54 -51.44 20.19
CA TYR A 999 -27.94 -50.32 19.47
C TYR A 999 -27.24 -50.74 18.18
N LEU A 1000 -26.46 -51.82 18.20
CA LEU A 1000 -25.77 -52.31 16.99
C LEU A 1000 -26.76 -52.84 15.94
N LEU A 1001 -27.86 -53.48 16.34
CA LEU A 1001 -28.92 -53.88 15.40
C LEU A 1001 -29.63 -52.68 14.77
N GLN A 1002 -29.81 -51.58 15.50
CA GLN A 1002 -30.35 -50.34 14.94
C GLN A 1002 -29.36 -49.68 13.97
N ALA A 1003 -28.07 -49.66 14.30
CA ALA A 1003 -27.02 -49.18 13.40
C ALA A 1003 -26.99 -50.00 12.10
N LEU A 1004 -26.96 -51.34 12.22
CA LEU A 1004 -27.00 -52.27 11.09
C LEU A 1004 -28.23 -52.04 10.22
N LEU A 1005 -29.42 -51.92 10.82
CA LEU A 1005 -30.65 -51.64 10.09
C LEU A 1005 -30.51 -50.39 9.23
N ILE A 1006 -30.04 -49.29 9.81
CA ILE A 1006 -29.93 -48.04 9.08
C ILE A 1006 -28.86 -48.14 7.99
N PHE A 1007 -27.68 -48.68 8.27
CA PHE A 1007 -26.65 -48.84 7.22
C PHE A 1007 -27.10 -49.73 6.06
N THR A 1008 -27.95 -50.74 6.32
CA THR A 1008 -28.56 -51.56 5.27
C THR A 1008 -29.56 -50.79 4.40
N GLU A 1009 -30.30 -49.84 4.96
CA GLU A 1009 -31.18 -48.97 4.19
C GLU A 1009 -30.42 -48.04 3.25
N PHE A 1010 -29.22 -47.59 3.64
CA PHE A 1010 -28.34 -46.75 2.83
C PHE A 1010 -27.41 -47.54 1.89
N GLY A 1011 -27.36 -48.87 2.00
CA GLY A 1011 -26.51 -49.73 1.16
C GLY A 1011 -25.01 -49.57 1.44
N ASP A 1012 -24.62 -49.17 2.65
CA ASP A 1012 -23.23 -48.93 3.02
C ASP A 1012 -22.54 -50.23 3.45
N GLN A 1013 -21.98 -50.96 2.48
CA GLN A 1013 -21.39 -52.28 2.72
C GLN A 1013 -20.24 -52.26 3.74
N TYR A 1014 -19.46 -51.18 3.80
CA TYR A 1014 -18.32 -51.08 4.71
C TYR A 1014 -18.79 -51.04 6.17
N ASN A 1015 -19.74 -50.16 6.47
CA ASN A 1015 -20.27 -50.05 7.83
C ASN A 1015 -21.15 -51.25 8.21
N ILE A 1016 -21.82 -51.90 7.25
CA ILE A 1016 -22.53 -53.17 7.48
C ILE A 1016 -21.54 -54.24 7.94
N ASP A 1017 -20.43 -54.43 7.22
CA ASP A 1017 -19.41 -55.41 7.57
C ASP A 1017 -18.80 -55.11 8.96
N PHE A 1018 -18.52 -53.83 9.26
CA PHE A 1018 -18.01 -53.39 10.56
C PHE A 1018 -18.99 -53.71 11.71
N GLU A 1019 -20.28 -53.41 11.55
CA GLU A 1019 -21.27 -53.73 12.59
C GLU A 1019 -21.48 -55.25 12.74
N LEU A 1020 -21.34 -56.03 11.67
CA LEU A 1020 -21.39 -57.49 11.73
C LEU A 1020 -20.21 -58.07 12.53
N GLU A 1021 -19.01 -57.48 12.44
CA GLU A 1021 -17.86 -57.86 13.26
C GLU A 1021 -18.12 -57.55 14.75
N ASN A 1022 -18.67 -56.38 15.07
CA ASN A 1022 -19.05 -56.02 16.44
C ASN A 1022 -20.09 -56.98 17.02
N LEU A 1023 -21.13 -57.31 16.23
CA LEU A 1023 -22.16 -58.27 16.61
C LEU A 1023 -21.60 -59.70 16.78
N ALA A 1024 -20.59 -60.09 16.01
CA ALA A 1024 -19.90 -61.37 16.17
C ALA A 1024 -19.16 -61.47 17.52
N ARG A 1025 -18.46 -60.41 17.94
CA ARG A 1025 -17.78 -60.35 19.25
C ARG A 1025 -18.78 -60.45 20.40
N ILE A 1026 -19.90 -59.74 20.31
CA ILE A 1026 -20.96 -59.82 21.32
C ILE A 1026 -21.56 -61.22 21.37
N LYS A 1027 -21.81 -61.86 20.22
CA LYS A 1027 -22.30 -63.25 20.18
C LYS A 1027 -21.40 -64.22 20.94
N THR A 1028 -20.07 -64.09 20.76
CA THR A 1028 -19.10 -64.93 21.47
C THR A 1028 -19.07 -64.68 22.98
N SER A 1029 -19.37 -63.45 23.41
CA SER A 1029 -19.27 -63.02 24.82
C SER A 1029 -20.57 -63.22 25.61
N SER A 1030 -21.74 -63.00 24.98
CA SER A 1030 -23.06 -63.05 25.63
C SER A 1030 -23.77 -64.39 25.50
N ASN A 1031 -23.38 -65.23 24.53
CA ASN A 1031 -23.97 -66.53 24.23
C ASN A 1031 -25.51 -66.49 23.95
N ASP A 1032 -26.03 -65.33 23.52
CA ASP A 1032 -27.46 -65.09 23.29
C ASP A 1032 -27.96 -65.78 22.00
N PRO A 1033 -28.87 -66.77 22.10
CA PRO A 1033 -29.38 -67.49 20.93
C PRO A 1033 -30.35 -66.67 20.07
N THR A 1034 -30.90 -65.57 20.59
CA THR A 1034 -31.91 -64.77 19.88
C THR A 1034 -31.32 -63.70 18.98
N LEU A 1035 -30.00 -63.46 19.06
CA LEU A 1035 -29.29 -62.47 18.27
C LEU A 1035 -29.36 -62.75 16.76
N ILE A 1036 -29.13 -64.00 16.36
CA ILE A 1036 -29.12 -64.41 14.94
C ILE A 1036 -30.50 -64.20 14.32
N ILE A 1037 -31.57 -64.53 15.05
CA ILE A 1037 -32.95 -64.35 14.61
C ILE A 1037 -33.27 -62.87 14.40
N ALA A 1038 -32.85 -62.01 15.34
CA ALA A 1038 -33.04 -60.56 15.21
C ALA A 1038 -32.23 -59.97 14.04
N MET A 1039 -31.00 -60.43 13.83
CA MET A 1039 -30.16 -60.01 12.72
C MET A 1039 -30.72 -60.44 11.36
N ALA A 1040 -31.16 -61.69 11.23
CA ALA A 1040 -31.82 -62.21 10.03
C ALA A 1040 -33.06 -61.37 9.64
N LYS A 1041 -33.83 -60.94 10.66
CA LYS A 1041 -34.98 -60.06 10.46
C LYS A 1041 -34.60 -58.66 9.97
N VAL A 1042 -33.52 -58.08 10.48
CA VAL A 1042 -33.01 -56.76 10.06
C VAL A 1042 -32.49 -56.81 8.62
N LEU A 1043 -31.67 -57.82 8.30
CA LEU A 1043 -31.06 -58.01 6.98
C LEU A 1043 -32.02 -58.58 5.92
N ARG A 1044 -33.21 -59.05 6.34
CA ARG A 1044 -34.19 -59.75 5.49
C ARG A 1044 -33.63 -60.99 4.78
N VAL A 1045 -32.78 -61.74 5.48
CA VAL A 1045 -32.16 -63.00 5.03
C VAL A 1045 -32.61 -64.18 5.88
N SER A 1046 -32.33 -65.40 5.45
CA SER A 1046 -32.59 -66.59 6.26
C SER A 1046 -31.69 -66.64 7.50
N VAL A 1047 -32.13 -67.37 8.54
CA VAL A 1047 -31.33 -67.54 9.77
C VAL A 1047 -29.98 -68.22 9.48
N GLU A 1048 -29.94 -69.11 8.50
CA GLU A 1048 -28.75 -69.83 8.05
C GLU A 1048 -27.75 -68.89 7.34
N GLU A 1049 -28.24 -68.01 6.46
CA GLU A 1049 -27.41 -66.99 5.79
C GLU A 1049 -26.87 -65.97 6.80
N ALA A 1050 -27.71 -65.51 7.73
CA ALA A 1050 -27.30 -64.61 8.82
C ALA A 1050 -26.20 -65.25 9.69
N GLU A 1051 -26.32 -66.54 10.01
CA GLU A 1051 -25.29 -67.25 10.75
C GLU A 1051 -23.97 -67.37 9.96
N GLN A 1052 -24.05 -67.60 8.65
CA GLN A 1052 -22.88 -67.67 7.77
C GLN A 1052 -22.18 -66.31 7.68
N MET A 1053 -22.91 -65.20 7.56
CA MET A 1053 -22.35 -63.84 7.55
C MET A 1053 -21.63 -63.51 8.87
N LEU A 1054 -22.20 -63.87 10.02
CA LEU A 1054 -21.55 -63.72 11.33
C LEU A 1054 -20.28 -64.56 11.47
N ARG A 1055 -20.27 -65.79 10.95
CA ARG A 1055 -19.06 -66.65 10.97
C ARG A 1055 -17.95 -66.07 10.08
N LEU A 1056 -18.30 -65.54 8.92
CA LEU A 1056 -17.35 -64.87 8.01
C LEU A 1056 -16.77 -63.59 8.65
N ALA A 1057 -17.60 -62.76 9.28
CA ALA A 1057 -17.16 -61.58 10.01
C ALA A 1057 -16.23 -61.95 11.19
N ALA A 1058 -16.58 -62.97 11.98
CA ALA A 1058 -15.74 -63.46 13.07
C ALA A 1058 -14.34 -63.90 12.59
N SER A 1059 -14.26 -64.53 11.41
CA SER A 1059 -12.98 -64.99 10.84
C SER A 1059 -12.06 -63.89 10.32
N LYS A 1060 -12.59 -62.68 10.06
CA LYS A 1060 -11.79 -61.49 9.68
C LYS A 1060 -11.21 -60.75 10.89
N SER A 1061 -11.77 -60.97 12.08
CA SER A 1061 -11.37 -60.30 13.33
C SER A 1061 -10.23 -61.00 14.10
N GLN A 1062 -9.80 -62.19 13.65
CA GLN A 1062 -8.62 -62.93 14.15
C GLN A 1062 -7.43 -62.66 13.24
#